data_AF-U4TU67-F1
#
_entry.id   AF-U4TU67-F1
#
_cell.length_a   1.000
_cell.length_b   1.000
_cell.length_c   1.000
_cell.angle_alpha   90.00
_cell.angle_beta   90.00
_cell.angle_gamma   90.00
#
_symmetry.space_group_name_H-M   'P 1'
#
loop_
_entity.id
_entity.type
_entity.pdbx_description
1 polymer ?
#
loop_
_entity_poly.entity_id
_entity_poly.type
_entity_poly.pdbx_seq_one_letter_code
_entity_poly.pdbx_strand_id
1 'polypeptide(L)'
;MVQDPQAIQQETYHDGVLTVATSHLHGRLSWVNDHILRVQVSQTDQFPTHPTVPAAVAVDKNNDQTVATGGSGQTAETPIVIEHDQYTLTTADPYQADWRKADGSLVISGPHGPITTLRMPTWEYDEQGWLARFSFSPDEYFFGGGTQNGRSALRGQRVTIANTNVWTAGGVASPVPFFWSTAGYGVLVNTFTPGHYDFSTPARGVMISHEDPVMDLYIILAPDPARLIHGYHELTGKPLLAPRFSFYPAHLNAYNRDYWLPVTKESVGAILFPDNQWYKEYQPISEKTFNTGYRAGTITVNGQKLVPNNGAAPVHFTEHDADGNPSGAVHESLNGEGASAQFSARAVLDRYLQNQLPIGWFLPNDGYGAGYGQTDSLAGDLANLHRFTAYANDAGVAVGLWTQEKLHPDDPEHPQKGERDIEKEVGTAGVAAVKTDVAWVGEGYTFGLHATADAAAAMTKYGQGRRPFIMSLDGWAGSQRYTSIWSGDQGGDDWENIRSHIATYLSTGLSGNPNVGSDIDGIYGGSDPLIQTRDLQWKSFTPIQLNMDGWGTQPKNMGLVFGKPYVDINRAYLQFKTTLMPYLYTLAHTARETGAPIVRPLFWAEPDAYTYGSDTDTEFLLGDDLLIAPVTGPYRLQKDGSAQVPHLYLPDPHSSWTDIFTGRRYNGGQTLADYPAPLAQTPIFVRTGALLPRVPVHLTPGTYPHDTRILTYFPGPQPSETAVYSDDGATLAYQDGQSATTRIRATDDGRRMIITVGATQGTYTGQDQNPAFILQVATNARPHTVQVTAGGRPTKLREALQPNPTGANWALGELSEWPLAAIAPRTGITVTLPNQAITTEQTIIIDY
;
A
#
# COMPACT_ATOMS: atom_id res chain seq x y z
N MET A 1 -29.25 32.98 7.70
CA MET A 1 -29.28 33.99 8.77
C MET A 1 -28.23 35.04 8.45
N VAL A 2 -28.57 36.33 8.55
CA VAL A 2 -27.59 37.42 8.38
C VAL A 2 -26.64 37.34 9.57
N GLN A 3 -25.37 37.02 9.33
CA GLN A 3 -24.35 36.96 10.38
C GLN A 3 -23.95 38.38 10.78
N ASP A 4 -23.87 38.62 12.09
CA ASP A 4 -23.28 39.83 12.66
C ASP A 4 -21.81 39.97 12.21
N PRO A 5 -21.26 41.19 12.07
CA PRO A 5 -19.87 41.39 11.71
C PRO A 5 -18.94 40.71 12.73
N GLN A 6 -18.13 39.75 12.28
CA GLN A 6 -17.09 39.12 13.11
C GLN A 6 -15.84 40.00 13.23
N ALA A 7 -16.05 41.26 13.56
CA ALA A 7 -14.96 42.21 13.74
C ALA A 7 -14.14 41.82 14.97
N ILE A 8 -12.81 41.85 14.85
CA ILE A 8 -11.89 41.57 15.96
C ILE A 8 -11.98 42.71 16.98
N GLN A 9 -12.19 42.36 18.25
CA GLN A 9 -12.39 43.30 19.37
C GLN A 9 -11.24 43.29 20.38
N GLN A 10 -10.50 42.17 20.48
CA GLN A 10 -9.35 42.03 21.37
C GLN A 10 -8.26 41.22 20.68
N GLU A 11 -7.01 41.55 20.98
CA GLU A 11 -5.83 40.85 20.47
C GLU A 11 -4.73 40.76 21.53
N THR A 12 -4.00 39.65 21.51
CA THR A 12 -2.73 39.47 22.22
C THR A 12 -1.76 38.69 21.36
N TYR A 13 -0.47 39.02 21.46
CA TYR A 13 0.61 38.24 20.85
C TYR A 13 1.64 37.90 21.91
N HIS A 14 1.90 36.62 22.09
CA HIS A 14 2.83 36.09 23.09
C HIS A 14 3.39 34.75 22.59
N ASP A 15 4.71 34.54 22.77
CA ASP A 15 5.42 33.31 22.40
C ASP A 15 5.12 32.78 20.98
N GLY A 16 5.05 33.67 19.98
CA GLY A 16 4.80 33.28 18.59
C GLY A 16 3.33 32.98 18.25
N VAL A 17 2.40 33.19 19.20
CA VAL A 17 0.97 32.92 19.01
C VAL A 17 0.18 34.23 19.01
N LEU A 18 -0.52 34.50 17.90
CA LEU A 18 -1.53 35.54 17.83
C LEU A 18 -2.86 34.98 18.35
N THR A 19 -3.41 35.60 19.39
CA THR A 19 -4.77 35.33 19.87
C THR A 19 -5.66 36.52 19.55
N VAL A 20 -6.84 36.26 19.01
CA VAL A 20 -7.85 37.28 18.70
C VAL A 20 -9.21 36.86 19.26
N ALA A 21 -10.05 37.82 19.60
CA ALA A 21 -11.44 37.56 19.99
C ALA A 21 -12.40 38.52 19.27
N THR A 22 -13.53 37.98 18.85
CA THR A 22 -14.71 38.72 18.37
C THR A 22 -15.78 38.72 19.47
N SER A 23 -16.99 39.21 19.20
CA SER A 23 -18.10 39.12 20.16
C SER A 23 -18.56 37.69 20.45
N HIS A 24 -18.21 36.71 19.59
CA HIS A 24 -18.75 35.35 19.67
C HIS A 24 -17.70 34.24 19.51
N LEU A 25 -16.49 34.56 19.02
CA LEU A 25 -15.44 33.58 18.73
C LEU A 25 -14.10 34.03 19.29
N HIS A 26 -13.33 33.05 19.75
CA HIS A 26 -11.92 33.20 20.07
C HIS A 26 -11.10 32.46 19.03
N GLY A 27 -9.96 33.01 18.64
CA GLY A 27 -9.07 32.44 17.64
C GLY A 27 -7.61 32.45 18.08
N ARG A 28 -6.85 31.42 17.70
CA ARG A 28 -5.39 31.36 17.80
C ARG A 28 -4.77 31.06 16.45
N LEU A 29 -3.67 31.72 16.16
CA LEU A 29 -2.88 31.56 14.94
C LEU A 29 -1.40 31.52 15.30
N SER A 30 -0.71 30.50 14.80
CA SER A 30 0.72 30.33 15.03
C SER A 30 1.35 29.51 13.91
N TRP A 31 2.56 29.87 13.50
CA TRP A 31 3.37 29.02 12.62
C TRP A 31 4.01 27.89 13.44
N VAL A 32 3.86 26.65 12.98
CA VAL A 32 4.51 25.46 13.55
C VAL A 32 5.96 25.39 13.08
N ASN A 33 6.16 25.62 11.79
CA ASN A 33 7.46 25.80 11.13
C ASN A 33 7.27 26.78 9.95
N ASP A 34 8.27 26.92 9.08
CA ASP A 34 8.26 27.91 8.00
C ASP A 34 7.14 27.73 6.95
N HIS A 35 6.49 26.56 6.90
CA HIS A 35 5.51 26.21 5.88
C HIS A 35 4.25 25.52 6.43
N ILE A 36 4.08 25.43 7.75
CA ILE A 36 2.91 24.84 8.40
C ILE A 36 2.32 25.84 9.40
N LEU A 37 1.07 26.21 9.17
CA LEU A 37 0.30 27.15 9.98
C LEU A 37 -0.74 26.40 10.81
N ARG A 38 -0.82 26.66 12.11
CA ARG A 38 -1.90 26.15 12.96
C ARG A 38 -2.95 27.23 13.20
N VAL A 39 -4.21 26.89 12.98
CA VAL A 39 -5.37 27.76 13.16
C VAL A 39 -6.35 27.09 14.11
N GLN A 40 -6.64 27.74 15.23
CA GLN A 40 -7.64 27.27 16.19
C GLN A 40 -8.77 28.29 16.34
N VAL A 41 -10.03 27.86 16.34
CA VAL A 41 -11.19 28.74 16.59
C VAL A 41 -12.21 28.02 17.47
N SER A 42 -12.73 28.73 18.47
CA SER A 42 -13.67 28.20 19.49
C SER A 42 -14.71 29.25 19.86
N GLN A 43 -15.88 28.80 20.34
CA GLN A 43 -16.90 29.69 20.96
C GLN A 43 -16.51 30.14 22.38
N THR A 44 -15.46 29.52 22.96
CA THR A 44 -14.93 29.85 24.29
C THR A 44 -13.45 30.21 24.20
N ASP A 45 -12.89 30.77 25.26
CA ASP A 45 -11.45 31.06 25.35
C ASP A 45 -10.58 29.80 25.61
N GLN A 46 -11.20 28.62 25.60
CA GLN A 46 -10.55 27.34 25.82
C GLN A 46 -10.08 26.72 24.50
N PHE A 47 -8.79 26.39 24.46
CA PHE A 47 -8.13 25.71 23.33
C PHE A 47 -7.39 24.48 23.87
N PRO A 48 -7.99 23.29 23.81
CA PRO A 48 -7.34 22.05 24.23
C PRO A 48 -6.04 21.81 23.46
N THR A 49 -5.05 21.24 24.14
CA THR A 49 -3.79 20.82 23.51
C THR A 49 -3.95 19.53 22.71
N HIS A 50 -4.93 18.70 23.08
CA HIS A 50 -5.26 17.43 22.44
C HIS A 50 -6.61 17.52 21.71
N PRO A 51 -6.77 16.82 20.58
CA PRO A 51 -8.02 16.80 19.83
C PRO A 51 -9.17 16.19 20.65
N THR A 52 -10.41 16.54 20.31
CA THR A 52 -11.60 15.93 20.91
C THR A 52 -11.65 14.44 20.53
N VAL A 53 -11.79 13.58 21.55
CA VAL A 53 -11.98 12.13 21.38
C VAL A 53 -13.41 11.78 21.78
N PRO A 54 -14.26 11.26 20.88
CA PRO A 54 -15.61 10.85 21.25
C PRO A 54 -15.57 9.75 22.32
N ALA A 55 -16.45 9.85 23.32
CA ALA A 55 -16.48 8.90 24.44
C ALA A 55 -16.66 7.43 23.98
N ALA A 56 -17.35 7.21 22.86
CA ALA A 56 -17.57 5.88 22.27
C ALA A 56 -16.29 5.19 21.78
N VAL A 57 -15.25 5.96 21.42
CA VAL A 57 -13.98 5.47 20.85
C VAL A 57 -12.78 5.81 21.74
N ALA A 58 -13.04 6.36 22.93
CA ALA A 58 -12.00 6.69 23.90
C ALA A 58 -11.39 5.41 24.49
N VAL A 59 -10.06 5.37 24.56
CA VAL A 59 -9.31 4.23 25.10
C VAL A 59 -8.46 4.72 26.27
N ASP A 60 -8.49 3.99 27.40
CA ASP A 60 -7.77 4.33 28.62
C ASP A 60 -6.25 4.08 28.52
N LYS A 61 -5.47 5.16 28.68
CA LYS A 61 -4.03 5.25 29.06
C LYS A 61 -2.94 4.69 28.11
N ASN A 62 -1.89 5.52 27.96
CA ASN A 62 -0.48 5.26 27.58
C ASN A 62 -0.08 5.13 26.10
N ASN A 63 -0.99 5.28 25.14
CA ASN A 63 -0.66 5.18 23.70
C ASN A 63 -0.88 6.49 22.94
N ASP A 64 -0.70 6.46 21.62
CA ASP A 64 -0.70 7.63 20.76
C ASP A 64 -2.09 8.25 20.59
N GLN A 65 -2.43 9.14 21.52
CA GLN A 65 -3.69 9.90 21.58
C GLN A 65 -3.69 11.11 20.63
N THR A 66 -2.77 11.17 19.67
CA THR A 66 -2.60 12.35 18.83
C THR A 66 -2.69 12.01 17.36
N VAL A 67 -3.48 12.81 16.65
CA VAL A 67 -3.45 12.87 15.18
C VAL A 67 -2.09 13.39 14.72
N ALA A 68 -1.56 14.42 15.39
CA ALA A 68 -0.24 15.02 15.13
C ALA A 68 0.75 14.82 16.28
N THR A 69 1.89 14.19 16.02
CA THR A 69 2.91 13.76 16.99
C THR A 69 4.02 14.80 17.14
N GLY A 70 4.10 15.45 18.32
CA GLY A 70 5.30 16.13 18.84
C GLY A 70 5.83 17.41 18.15
N GLY A 71 5.52 17.66 16.88
CA GLY A 71 5.81 18.93 16.18
C GLY A 71 4.67 19.95 16.29
N SER A 72 3.44 19.47 16.53
CA SER A 72 2.19 20.23 16.66
C SER A 72 2.16 21.32 17.75
N GLY A 73 3.04 21.20 18.75
CA GLY A 73 3.19 22.17 19.84
C GLY A 73 4.40 23.10 19.69
N GLN A 74 5.19 22.96 18.62
CA GLN A 74 6.28 23.89 18.32
C GLN A 74 5.67 25.17 17.75
N THR A 75 6.14 26.31 18.24
CA THR A 75 5.83 27.61 17.66
C THR A 75 7.10 28.22 17.10
N ALA A 76 7.08 28.58 15.82
CA ALA A 76 8.12 29.42 15.25
C ALA A 76 7.90 30.85 15.76
N GLU A 77 8.95 31.47 16.32
CA GLU A 77 8.92 32.90 16.60
C GLU A 77 8.86 33.67 15.27
N THR A 78 7.66 34.12 14.93
CA THR A 78 7.38 34.80 13.66
C THR A 78 6.99 36.25 13.91
N PRO A 79 7.59 37.21 13.21
CA PRO A 79 7.26 38.62 13.42
C PRO A 79 5.79 38.87 13.06
N ILE A 80 5.14 39.70 13.88
CA ILE A 80 3.81 40.24 13.58
C ILE A 80 3.92 41.68 13.14
N VAL A 81 3.36 41.96 11.97
CA VAL A 81 3.13 43.33 11.50
C VAL A 81 1.65 43.65 11.69
N ILE A 82 1.37 44.70 12.46
CA ILE A 82 0.01 45.20 12.66
C ILE A 82 -0.23 46.31 11.65
N GLU A 83 -1.13 46.07 10.70
CA GLU A 83 -1.60 47.07 9.75
C GLU A 83 -2.96 47.62 10.19
N HIS A 84 -3.45 48.66 9.50
CA HIS A 84 -4.69 49.32 9.88
C HIS A 84 -5.89 48.35 9.87
N ASP A 85 -5.94 47.46 8.88
CA ASP A 85 -7.07 46.57 8.57
C ASP A 85 -6.81 45.07 8.80
N GLN A 86 -5.57 44.66 9.11
CA GLN A 86 -5.21 43.25 9.30
C GLN A 86 -4.05 43.03 10.28
N TYR A 87 -3.89 41.77 10.71
CA TYR A 87 -2.70 41.25 11.39
C TYR A 87 -1.95 40.30 10.48
N THR A 88 -0.68 40.59 10.22
CA THR A 88 0.15 39.83 9.27
C THR A 88 1.24 39.07 10.02
N LEU A 89 1.25 37.74 9.86
CA LEU A 89 2.30 36.85 10.33
C LEU A 89 3.11 36.34 9.12
N THR A 90 4.43 36.44 9.17
CA THR A 90 5.34 35.97 8.10
C THR A 90 6.34 34.96 8.62
N THR A 91 6.78 34.04 7.77
CA THR A 91 7.86 33.08 8.07
C THR A 91 9.17 33.47 7.37
N ALA A 92 10.24 32.67 7.55
CA ALA A 92 11.46 32.84 6.77
C ALA A 92 11.27 32.45 5.30
N ASP A 93 10.38 31.51 5.03
CA ASP A 93 9.87 31.25 3.69
C ASP A 93 8.90 32.36 3.25
N PRO A 94 8.68 32.55 1.94
CA PRO A 94 7.82 33.61 1.42
C PRO A 94 6.32 33.35 1.62
N TYR A 95 5.94 32.73 2.74
CA TYR A 95 4.56 32.51 3.15
C TYR A 95 4.11 33.56 4.17
N GLN A 96 2.84 33.94 4.05
CA GLN A 96 2.23 34.99 4.85
C GLN A 96 0.79 34.61 5.21
N ALA A 97 0.38 34.93 6.44
CA ALA A 97 -0.98 34.75 6.94
C ALA A 97 -1.53 36.10 7.43
N ASP A 98 -2.57 36.59 6.77
CA ASP A 98 -3.21 37.88 7.05
C ASP A 98 -4.60 37.65 7.66
N TRP A 99 -4.74 37.97 8.95
CA TRP A 99 -6.03 37.93 9.65
C TRP A 99 -6.72 39.28 9.56
N ARG A 100 -7.78 39.37 8.75
CA ARG A 100 -8.51 40.61 8.48
C ARG A 100 -9.41 41.00 9.64
N LYS A 101 -9.33 42.26 10.08
CA LYS A 101 -10.10 42.78 11.23
C LYS A 101 -11.58 42.99 10.93
N ALA A 102 -11.93 43.28 9.67
CA ALA A 102 -13.29 43.68 9.29
C ALA A 102 -14.30 42.51 9.25
N ASP A 103 -13.88 41.36 8.74
CA ASP A 103 -14.73 40.17 8.55
C ASP A 103 -14.17 38.90 9.20
N GLY A 104 -13.03 39.01 9.87
CA GLY A 104 -12.34 37.91 10.53
C GLY A 104 -11.68 36.92 9.59
N SER A 105 -11.70 37.09 8.27
CA SER A 105 -11.13 36.10 7.34
C SER A 105 -9.61 36.02 7.42
N LEU A 106 -9.07 34.82 7.21
CA LEU A 106 -7.64 34.54 7.17
C LEU A 106 -7.21 34.32 5.71
N VAL A 107 -6.42 35.23 5.15
CA VAL A 107 -5.85 35.11 3.81
C VAL A 107 -4.45 34.54 3.92
N ILE A 108 -4.19 33.45 3.19
CA ILE A 108 -2.88 32.80 3.16
C ILE A 108 -2.28 33.03 1.79
N SER A 109 -1.07 33.57 1.77
CA SER A 109 -0.35 33.96 0.56
C SER A 109 1.02 33.29 0.51
N GLY A 110 1.51 33.05 -0.70
CA GLY A 110 2.85 32.59 -0.97
C GLY A 110 3.60 33.55 -1.90
N PRO A 111 4.76 33.14 -2.45
CA PRO A 111 5.62 33.99 -3.27
C PRO A 111 4.96 34.50 -4.57
N HIS A 112 3.87 33.88 -5.01
CA HIS A 112 3.15 34.23 -6.23
C HIS A 112 1.78 34.90 -5.97
N GLY A 113 1.50 35.28 -4.71
CA GLY A 113 0.24 35.91 -4.31
C GLY A 113 -0.65 35.01 -3.45
N PRO A 114 -1.94 35.33 -3.33
CA PRO A 114 -2.89 34.58 -2.50
C PRO A 114 -3.03 33.12 -2.94
N ILE A 115 -2.93 32.19 -1.99
CA ILE A 115 -3.12 30.74 -2.19
C ILE A 115 -4.57 30.36 -1.85
N THR A 116 -5.03 30.72 -0.65
CA THR A 116 -6.38 30.43 -0.20
C THR A 116 -6.86 31.43 0.86
N THR A 117 -8.17 31.50 1.08
CA THR A 117 -8.78 32.31 2.14
C THR A 117 -9.71 31.43 2.97
N LEU A 118 -9.42 31.31 4.26
CA LEU A 118 -10.29 30.68 5.25
C LEU A 118 -11.26 31.72 5.81
N ARG A 119 -12.55 31.48 5.62
CA ARG A 119 -13.62 32.22 6.30
C ARG A 119 -13.86 31.61 7.67
N MET A 120 -14.13 32.47 8.66
CA MET A 120 -14.36 32.03 10.03
C MET A 120 -15.52 31.02 10.11
N PRO A 121 -15.39 30.01 10.97
CA PRO A 121 -16.37 28.93 11.06
C PRO A 121 -17.71 29.41 11.63
N THR A 122 -18.74 28.62 11.36
CA THR A 122 -20.07 28.75 11.94
C THR A 122 -20.41 27.49 12.71
N TRP A 123 -21.07 27.62 13.86
CA TRP A 123 -21.58 26.48 14.62
C TRP A 123 -23.02 26.20 14.21
N GLU A 124 -23.36 24.92 14.11
CA GLU A 124 -24.75 24.50 13.90
C GLU A 124 -25.58 24.69 15.18
N TYR A 125 -26.90 24.84 15.03
CA TYR A 125 -27.81 25.36 16.08
C TYR A 125 -27.94 24.43 17.31
N ASP A 126 -27.33 23.24 17.29
CA ASP A 126 -27.28 22.24 18.36
C ASP A 126 -25.90 22.11 19.06
N GLU A 127 -24.95 22.98 18.73
CA GLU A 127 -23.68 23.22 19.43
C GLU A 127 -22.66 22.04 19.48
N GLN A 128 -22.73 21.05 18.58
CA GLN A 128 -21.76 19.93 18.57
C GLN A 128 -20.78 19.90 17.40
N GLY A 129 -20.85 20.83 16.44
CA GLY A 129 -19.91 20.86 15.32
C GLY A 129 -19.75 22.22 14.66
N TRP A 130 -18.65 22.38 13.93
CA TRP A 130 -18.34 23.58 13.16
C TRP A 130 -18.33 23.31 11.65
N LEU A 131 -18.61 24.36 10.88
CA LEU A 131 -18.52 24.40 9.44
C LEU A 131 -17.62 25.56 9.03
N ALA A 132 -16.53 25.27 8.31
CA ALA A 132 -15.59 26.26 7.80
C ALA A 132 -15.59 26.27 6.27
N ARG A 133 -15.15 27.38 5.68
CA ARG A 133 -15.12 27.55 4.22
C ARG A 133 -13.79 28.12 3.75
N PHE A 134 -13.15 27.44 2.81
CA PHE A 134 -12.03 27.96 2.04
C PHE A 134 -12.50 28.52 0.69
N SER A 135 -11.76 29.46 0.14
CA SER A 135 -11.90 29.85 -1.27
C SER A 135 -11.68 28.66 -2.19
N PHE A 136 -12.33 28.66 -3.36
CA PHE A 136 -12.21 27.61 -4.36
C PHE A 136 -12.13 28.24 -5.75
N SER A 137 -10.98 28.11 -6.40
CA SER A 137 -10.79 28.55 -7.79
C SER A 137 -11.39 27.55 -8.80
N PRO A 138 -11.98 27.99 -9.92
CA PRO A 138 -12.49 27.09 -10.96
C PRO A 138 -11.44 26.17 -11.60
N ASP A 139 -10.13 26.41 -11.43
CA ASP A 139 -9.08 25.57 -12.00
C ASP A 139 -8.41 24.67 -10.95
N GLU A 140 -8.93 24.69 -9.72
CA GLU A 140 -8.38 23.97 -8.57
C GLU A 140 -8.93 22.54 -8.48
N TYR A 141 -8.07 21.60 -8.08
CA TYR A 141 -8.39 20.20 -7.86
C TYR A 141 -7.97 19.78 -6.45
N PHE A 142 -8.65 18.76 -5.91
CA PHE A 142 -8.48 18.32 -4.53
C PHE A 142 -8.32 16.81 -4.45
N PHE A 143 -7.49 16.37 -3.50
CA PHE A 143 -7.15 14.98 -3.25
C PHE A 143 -6.99 14.72 -1.74
N GLY A 144 -7.00 13.46 -1.33
CA GLY A 144 -6.89 13.05 0.08
C GLY A 144 -8.18 12.40 0.58
N GLY A 145 -8.48 12.56 1.87
CA GLY A 145 -9.69 12.03 2.53
C GLY A 145 -9.57 10.58 2.99
N GLY A 146 -8.41 9.96 2.82
CA GLY A 146 -8.14 8.56 3.16
C GLY A 146 -8.39 7.62 1.98
N THR A 147 -8.74 6.38 2.30
CA THR A 147 -9.05 5.33 1.31
C THR A 147 -10.51 5.51 0.86
N GLN A 148 -10.73 6.48 -0.05
CA GLN A 148 -12.05 6.76 -0.63
C GLN A 148 -12.31 5.81 -1.80
N ASN A 149 -13.08 4.75 -1.56
CA ASN A 149 -13.17 3.62 -2.48
C ASN A 149 -13.73 4.05 -3.86
N GLY A 150 -12.98 3.78 -4.92
CA GLY A 150 -13.36 4.09 -6.30
C GLY A 150 -13.16 5.55 -6.73
N ARG A 151 -12.48 6.39 -5.94
CA ARG A 151 -12.28 7.82 -6.23
C ARG A 151 -10.90 8.31 -5.80
N SER A 152 -10.15 8.95 -6.70
CA SER A 152 -8.90 9.66 -6.36
C SER A 152 -9.08 11.18 -6.33
N ALA A 153 -9.73 11.74 -7.37
CA ALA A 153 -10.02 13.17 -7.49
C ALA A 153 -11.33 13.54 -6.76
N LEU A 154 -11.26 14.57 -5.92
CA LEU A 154 -12.39 15.01 -5.09
C LEU A 154 -13.16 16.20 -5.68
N ARG A 155 -12.61 16.88 -6.70
CA ARG A 155 -13.27 18.01 -7.34
C ARG A 155 -14.65 17.61 -7.88
N GLY A 156 -15.67 18.39 -7.56
CA GLY A 156 -17.07 18.10 -7.93
C GLY A 156 -17.76 17.10 -7.00
N GLN A 157 -17.08 16.56 -5.99
CA GLN A 157 -17.60 15.54 -5.09
C GLN A 157 -17.95 16.09 -3.71
N ARG A 158 -18.74 15.32 -2.98
CA ARG A 158 -18.86 15.39 -1.53
C ARG A 158 -18.35 14.09 -0.95
N VAL A 159 -17.50 14.19 0.06
CA VAL A 159 -16.92 13.01 0.71
C VAL A 159 -17.16 13.04 2.20
N THR A 160 -17.33 11.85 2.74
CA THR A 160 -17.45 11.62 4.17
C THR A 160 -16.06 11.25 4.71
N ILE A 161 -15.72 11.84 5.84
CA ILE A 161 -14.51 11.56 6.62
C ILE A 161 -14.97 10.87 7.90
N ALA A 162 -15.36 9.62 7.75
CA ALA A 162 -15.85 8.77 8.82
C ALA A 162 -15.54 7.33 8.47
N ASN A 163 -15.43 6.49 9.49
CA ASN A 163 -15.35 5.06 9.26
C ASN A 163 -16.73 4.55 8.81
N THR A 164 -16.83 4.01 7.59
CA THR A 164 -18.10 3.52 7.06
C THR A 164 -18.26 2.01 7.19
N ASN A 165 -17.18 1.26 7.42
CA ASN A 165 -17.12 -0.20 7.25
C ASN A 165 -17.74 -0.69 5.92
N VAL A 166 -17.56 0.09 4.85
CA VAL A 166 -18.05 -0.24 3.50
C VAL A 166 -16.83 -0.35 2.60
N TRP A 167 -16.57 -1.57 2.13
CA TRP A 167 -15.35 -1.97 1.45
C TRP A 167 -15.40 -1.86 -0.07
N THR A 168 -16.57 -1.55 -0.62
CA THR A 168 -16.82 -1.43 -2.06
C THR A 168 -16.84 0.03 -2.52
N ALA A 169 -16.91 0.25 -3.84
CA ALA A 169 -16.94 1.58 -4.45
C ALA A 169 -18.00 2.50 -3.81
N GLY A 170 -17.61 3.74 -3.50
CA GLY A 170 -18.45 4.73 -2.81
C GLY A 170 -18.32 4.73 -1.28
N GLY A 171 -17.84 3.63 -0.68
CA GLY A 171 -17.49 3.54 0.73
C GLY A 171 -16.14 4.18 1.09
N VAL A 172 -15.77 4.08 2.36
CA VAL A 172 -14.48 4.54 2.91
C VAL A 172 -13.89 3.44 3.77
N ALA A 173 -12.84 2.77 3.28
CA ALA A 173 -12.21 1.66 3.99
C ALA A 173 -11.22 2.10 5.08
N SER A 174 -10.73 3.34 5.02
CA SER A 174 -9.83 3.92 6.03
C SER A 174 -9.80 5.44 5.87
N PRO A 175 -10.64 6.19 6.60
CA PRO A 175 -10.73 7.65 6.49
C PRO A 175 -9.47 8.36 6.99
N VAL A 176 -9.18 9.54 6.44
CA VAL A 176 -8.13 10.44 6.95
C VAL A 176 -8.65 11.88 6.86
N PRO A 177 -8.68 12.66 7.96
CA PRO A 177 -9.11 14.06 7.95
C PRO A 177 -8.04 15.02 7.37
N PHE A 178 -7.50 14.65 6.22
CA PHE A 178 -6.48 15.38 5.49
C PHE A 178 -6.88 15.47 4.02
N PHE A 179 -6.90 16.67 3.46
CA PHE A 179 -6.99 16.88 2.02
C PHE A 179 -5.96 17.91 1.57
N TRP A 180 -5.65 17.93 0.28
CA TRP A 180 -4.78 18.94 -0.31
C TRP A 180 -5.26 19.38 -1.68
N SER A 181 -4.78 20.56 -2.09
CA SER A 181 -5.20 21.29 -3.27
C SER A 181 -4.04 21.55 -4.22
N THR A 182 -4.33 21.54 -5.52
CA THR A 182 -3.38 21.96 -6.57
C THR A 182 -3.00 23.44 -6.50
N ALA A 183 -3.70 24.26 -5.68
CA ALA A 183 -3.30 25.63 -5.37
C ALA A 183 -2.04 25.72 -4.48
N GLY A 184 -1.57 24.60 -3.92
CA GLY A 184 -0.34 24.54 -3.11
C GLY A 184 -0.58 24.60 -1.60
N TYR A 185 -1.71 24.06 -1.13
CA TYR A 185 -1.97 23.92 0.30
C TYR A 185 -2.63 22.57 0.64
N GLY A 186 -2.37 22.08 1.85
CA GLY A 186 -3.02 20.94 2.49
C GLY A 186 -3.67 21.37 3.80
N VAL A 187 -4.73 20.67 4.20
CA VAL A 187 -5.44 20.90 5.47
C VAL A 187 -5.58 19.58 6.19
N LEU A 188 -4.96 19.48 7.36
CA LEU A 188 -5.18 18.42 8.34
C LEU A 188 -6.10 18.97 9.43
N VAL A 189 -7.24 18.33 9.65
CA VAL A 189 -8.11 18.63 10.79
C VAL A 189 -7.67 17.80 11.98
N ASN A 190 -7.26 18.45 13.06
CA ASN A 190 -6.80 17.81 14.29
C ASN A 190 -7.99 17.42 15.17
N THR A 191 -8.66 16.32 14.80
CA THR A 191 -9.85 15.82 15.49
C THR A 191 -9.96 14.29 15.33
N PHE A 192 -10.72 13.64 16.21
CA PHE A 192 -11.16 12.25 16.06
C PHE A 192 -12.67 12.13 15.84
N THR A 193 -13.34 13.22 15.49
CA THR A 193 -14.78 13.22 15.23
C THR A 193 -15.04 13.07 13.72
N PRO A 194 -16.17 12.48 13.31
CA PRO A 194 -16.53 12.37 11.91
C PRO A 194 -16.70 13.75 11.26
N GLY A 195 -16.50 13.81 9.94
CA GLY A 195 -16.62 15.04 9.18
C GLY A 195 -17.12 14.86 7.74
N HIS A 196 -17.40 15.99 7.09
CA HIS A 196 -17.87 16.05 5.71
C HIS A 196 -17.17 17.15 4.94
N TYR A 197 -16.62 16.82 3.77
CA TYR A 197 -15.95 17.78 2.88
C TYR A 197 -16.72 17.90 1.56
N ASP A 198 -17.10 19.12 1.19
CA ASP A 198 -17.83 19.45 -0.04
C ASP A 198 -16.93 20.27 -0.98
N PHE A 199 -16.57 19.62 -2.10
CA PHE A 199 -15.79 20.17 -3.21
C PHE A 199 -16.65 20.34 -4.47
N SER A 200 -17.98 20.40 -4.33
CA SER A 200 -18.92 20.29 -5.46
C SER A 200 -18.91 21.49 -6.41
N THR A 201 -18.80 22.71 -5.89
CA THR A 201 -18.92 23.93 -6.74
C THR A 201 -18.01 25.06 -6.25
N PRO A 202 -17.24 25.71 -7.15
CA PRO A 202 -16.42 26.87 -6.80
C PRO A 202 -17.19 28.01 -6.14
N ALA A 203 -18.43 28.26 -6.58
CA ALA A 203 -19.27 29.33 -6.06
C ALA A 203 -19.60 29.20 -4.55
N ARG A 204 -19.52 27.99 -3.99
CA ARG A 204 -19.75 27.72 -2.56
C ARG A 204 -18.46 27.71 -1.74
N GLY A 205 -17.29 27.78 -2.37
CA GLY A 205 -16.01 27.46 -1.72
C GLY A 205 -15.89 25.97 -1.39
N VAL A 206 -14.74 25.58 -0.84
CA VAL A 206 -14.57 24.27 -0.21
C VAL A 206 -15.18 24.35 1.18
N MET A 207 -16.18 23.53 1.47
CA MET A 207 -16.81 23.50 2.79
C MET A 207 -16.37 22.25 3.53
N ILE A 208 -15.86 22.43 4.75
CA ILE A 208 -15.42 21.33 5.62
C ILE A 208 -16.13 21.45 6.97
N SER A 209 -16.57 20.33 7.53
CA SER A 209 -17.19 20.29 8.84
C SER A 209 -16.77 19.06 9.63
N HIS A 210 -16.77 19.19 10.95
CA HIS A 210 -16.55 18.10 11.90
C HIS A 210 -17.42 18.31 13.14
N GLU A 211 -17.82 17.20 13.78
CA GLU A 211 -18.57 17.17 15.05
C GLU A 211 -17.65 17.46 16.25
N ASP A 212 -16.92 18.59 16.21
CA ASP A 212 -15.98 19.02 17.25
C ASP A 212 -16.39 20.41 17.80
N PRO A 213 -16.31 20.67 19.11
CA PRO A 213 -16.53 22.01 19.66
C PRO A 213 -15.46 23.04 19.27
N VAL A 214 -14.27 22.58 18.86
CA VAL A 214 -13.14 23.43 18.48
C VAL A 214 -12.70 23.10 17.05
N MET A 215 -12.57 24.14 16.22
CA MET A 215 -11.89 24.00 14.93
C MET A 215 -10.39 24.09 15.16
N ASP A 216 -9.64 23.01 14.95
CA ASP A 216 -8.17 22.96 15.05
C ASP A 216 -7.59 22.42 13.74
N LEU A 217 -6.97 23.30 12.95
CA LEU A 217 -6.46 23.01 11.62
C LEU A 217 -4.95 23.19 11.57
N TYR A 218 -4.26 22.27 10.90
CA TYR A 218 -2.94 22.51 10.35
C TYR A 218 -3.06 22.74 8.84
N ILE A 219 -2.58 23.89 8.39
CA ILE A 219 -2.53 24.27 6.97
C ILE A 219 -1.07 24.15 6.53
N ILE A 220 -0.81 23.19 5.64
CA ILE A 220 0.51 22.88 5.08
C ILE A 220 0.64 23.61 3.76
N LEU A 221 1.76 24.29 3.51
CA LEU A 221 2.00 25.06 2.29
C LEU A 221 3.20 24.48 1.53
N ALA A 222 3.00 24.14 0.27
CA ALA A 222 4.07 23.69 -0.60
C ALA A 222 3.67 23.78 -2.08
N PRO A 223 4.63 23.98 -2.99
CA PRO A 223 4.34 24.12 -4.42
C PRO A 223 4.00 22.80 -5.13
N ASP A 224 4.31 21.65 -4.52
CA ASP A 224 4.17 20.34 -5.13
C ASP A 224 3.51 19.32 -4.18
N PRO A 225 2.79 18.33 -4.72
CA PRO A 225 2.02 17.39 -3.90
C PRO A 225 2.87 16.50 -3.00
N ALA A 226 4.10 16.15 -3.39
CA ALA A 226 4.98 15.33 -2.57
C ALA A 226 5.29 16.05 -1.25
N ARG A 227 5.66 17.33 -1.32
CA ARG A 227 5.92 18.16 -0.14
C ARG A 227 4.68 18.42 0.71
N LEU A 228 3.49 18.55 0.12
CA LEU A 228 2.24 18.66 0.89
C LEU A 228 1.99 17.38 1.72
N ILE A 229 2.16 16.21 1.11
CA ILE A 229 2.05 14.92 1.80
C ILE A 229 3.19 14.76 2.82
N HIS A 230 4.39 15.25 2.52
CA HIS A 230 5.50 15.21 3.46
C HIS A 230 5.26 16.10 4.69
N GLY A 231 4.69 17.30 4.53
CA GLY A 231 4.28 18.15 5.66
C GLY A 231 3.21 17.47 6.52
N TYR A 232 2.33 16.66 5.92
CA TYR A 232 1.44 15.77 6.68
C TYR A 232 2.23 14.72 7.48
N HIS A 233 3.30 14.13 6.92
CA HIS A 233 4.18 13.21 7.64
C HIS A 233 5.03 13.89 8.72
N GLU A 234 5.43 15.14 8.55
CA GLU A 234 6.11 15.94 9.59
C GLU A 234 5.21 16.11 10.81
N LEU A 235 3.91 16.31 10.58
CA LEU A 235 2.92 16.43 11.64
C LEU A 235 2.52 15.09 12.25
N THR A 236 2.34 14.05 11.42
CA THR A 236 1.64 12.81 11.84
C THR A 236 2.56 11.59 11.90
N GLY A 237 3.86 11.76 11.66
CA GLY A 237 4.84 10.68 11.63
C GLY A 237 5.06 10.10 10.23
N LYS A 238 6.33 9.79 9.94
CA LYS A 238 6.73 9.18 8.67
C LYS A 238 6.11 7.78 8.52
N PRO A 239 5.70 7.38 7.30
CA PRO A 239 5.28 6.02 7.03
C PRO A 239 6.32 5.00 7.48
N LEU A 240 5.86 3.87 8.00
CA LEU A 240 6.75 2.76 8.30
C LEU A 240 7.33 2.20 6.98
N LEU A 241 8.66 2.04 6.92
CA LEU A 241 9.28 1.28 5.83
C LEU A 241 9.02 -0.21 6.05
N ALA A 242 8.00 -0.75 5.37
CA ALA A 242 7.55 -2.12 5.53
C ALA A 242 8.70 -3.14 5.31
N PRO A 243 8.69 -4.30 6.00
CA PRO A 243 9.71 -5.33 5.80
C PRO A 243 9.65 -5.91 4.39
N ARG A 244 10.79 -6.33 3.84
CA ARG A 244 10.89 -6.79 2.45
C ARG A 244 9.87 -7.89 2.11
N PHE A 245 9.56 -8.76 3.06
CA PHE A 245 8.59 -9.85 2.84
C PHE A 245 7.17 -9.36 2.52
N SER A 246 6.78 -8.15 2.93
CA SER A 246 5.42 -7.63 2.70
C SER A 246 5.16 -7.25 1.25
N PHE A 247 6.22 -7.06 0.46
CA PHE A 247 6.13 -6.72 -0.97
C PHE A 247 5.87 -7.94 -1.85
N TYR A 248 5.93 -9.16 -1.30
CA TYR A 248 5.54 -10.38 -2.00
C TYR A 248 4.05 -10.68 -1.74
N PRO A 249 3.43 -11.52 -2.58
CA PRO A 249 2.08 -12.00 -2.30
C PRO A 249 2.01 -12.77 -0.98
N ALA A 250 0.91 -12.58 -0.27
CA ALA A 250 0.57 -13.25 0.98
C ALA A 250 -0.50 -14.32 0.73
N HIS A 251 -0.52 -15.38 1.55
CA HIS A 251 -1.64 -16.31 1.62
C HIS A 251 -2.26 -16.30 3.01
N LEU A 252 -3.59 -16.17 3.11
CA LEU A 252 -4.30 -16.02 4.37
C LEU A 252 -5.56 -16.89 4.38
N ASN A 253 -5.73 -17.70 5.42
CA ASN A 253 -6.95 -18.46 5.69
C ASN A 253 -6.95 -18.95 7.17
N ALA A 254 -7.95 -19.73 7.56
CA ALA A 254 -7.94 -20.60 8.73
C ALA A 254 -7.54 -22.03 8.33
N TYR A 255 -6.67 -22.68 9.10
CA TYR A 255 -6.28 -24.09 8.88
C TYR A 255 -6.38 -24.93 10.16
N ASN A 256 -7.17 -24.49 11.13
CA ASN A 256 -7.23 -25.10 12.45
C ASN A 256 -8.65 -25.52 12.88
N ARG A 257 -9.66 -25.15 12.09
CA ARG A 257 -11.07 -25.16 12.50
C ARG A 257 -11.97 -25.96 11.58
N ASP A 258 -11.74 -25.88 10.27
CA ASP A 258 -12.73 -26.30 9.29
C ASP A 258 -12.52 -27.77 8.90
N TYR A 259 -13.55 -28.35 8.28
CA TYR A 259 -13.60 -29.76 7.90
C TYR A 259 -13.79 -29.92 6.39
N TRP A 260 -13.06 -30.86 5.80
CA TRP A 260 -13.29 -31.29 4.42
C TRP A 260 -14.07 -32.60 4.38
N LEU A 261 -15.18 -32.60 3.64
CA LEU A 261 -16.00 -33.80 3.42
C LEU A 261 -15.92 -34.25 1.96
N PRO A 262 -15.80 -35.56 1.69
CA PRO A 262 -15.74 -36.09 0.34
C PRO A 262 -17.11 -36.00 -0.34
N VAL A 263 -17.12 -35.46 -1.56
CA VAL A 263 -18.33 -35.16 -2.35
C VAL A 263 -18.14 -35.57 -3.81
N THR A 264 -19.22 -35.57 -4.57
CA THR A 264 -19.15 -35.69 -6.03
C THR A 264 -18.75 -34.36 -6.67
N LYS A 265 -18.17 -34.40 -7.87
CA LYS A 265 -17.75 -33.21 -8.63
C LYS A 265 -18.90 -32.27 -8.97
N GLU A 266 -20.13 -32.78 -9.03
CA GLU A 266 -21.34 -32.01 -9.33
C GLU A 266 -21.82 -31.17 -8.13
N SER A 267 -21.27 -31.41 -6.94
CA SER A 267 -21.64 -30.67 -5.74
C SER A 267 -21.19 -29.21 -5.87
N VAL A 268 -22.08 -28.28 -5.52
CA VAL A 268 -21.76 -26.85 -5.54
C VAL A 268 -20.60 -26.57 -4.58
N GLY A 269 -19.55 -25.92 -5.07
CA GLY A 269 -18.34 -25.62 -4.29
C GLY A 269 -17.45 -26.83 -4.00
N ALA A 270 -17.57 -27.91 -4.78
CA ALA A 270 -16.62 -29.02 -4.73
C ALA A 270 -15.24 -28.58 -5.26
N ILE A 271 -14.19 -28.97 -4.55
CA ILE A 271 -12.80 -28.65 -4.85
C ILE A 271 -12.03 -29.94 -5.03
N LEU A 272 -11.27 -30.03 -6.12
CA LEU A 272 -10.41 -31.18 -6.42
C LEU A 272 -9.09 -31.09 -5.64
N PHE A 273 -8.74 -32.16 -4.95
CA PHE A 273 -7.48 -32.28 -4.19
C PHE A 273 -6.47 -33.23 -4.85
N PRO A 274 -5.19 -33.23 -4.42
CA PRO A 274 -4.11 -34.01 -5.06
C PRO A 274 -4.31 -35.53 -5.12
N ASP A 275 -5.20 -36.09 -4.30
CA ASP A 275 -5.60 -37.50 -4.33
C ASP A 275 -6.62 -37.83 -5.44
N ASN A 276 -6.97 -36.84 -6.27
CA ASN A 276 -7.99 -36.90 -7.31
C ASN A 276 -9.42 -37.11 -6.78
N GLN A 277 -9.69 -36.78 -5.52
CA GLN A 277 -11.03 -36.74 -4.96
C GLN A 277 -11.53 -35.30 -4.82
N TRP A 278 -12.86 -35.18 -4.78
CA TRP A 278 -13.55 -33.90 -4.64
C TRP A 278 -14.00 -33.75 -3.21
N TYR A 279 -13.72 -32.60 -2.62
CA TYR A 279 -14.08 -32.28 -1.25
C TYR A 279 -14.85 -30.97 -1.18
N LYS A 280 -15.64 -30.79 -0.13
CA LYS A 280 -16.29 -29.53 0.20
C LYS A 280 -15.97 -29.15 1.63
N GLU A 281 -15.65 -27.88 1.83
CA GLU A 281 -15.32 -27.32 3.13
C GLU A 281 -16.57 -26.95 3.94
N TYR A 282 -16.50 -27.26 5.23
CA TYR A 282 -17.56 -27.04 6.20
C TYR A 282 -16.98 -26.49 7.51
N GLN A 283 -17.57 -25.40 8.00
CA GLN A 283 -17.20 -24.79 9.27
C GLN A 283 -18.07 -25.35 10.42
N PRO A 284 -17.52 -25.55 11.62
CA PRO A 284 -18.30 -25.89 12.79
C PRO A 284 -19.16 -24.72 13.28
N ILE A 285 -20.41 -24.99 13.65
CA ILE A 285 -21.26 -24.05 14.38
C ILE A 285 -20.79 -24.02 15.84
N SER A 286 -20.35 -22.85 16.31
CA SER A 286 -20.11 -22.60 17.73
C SER A 286 -20.32 -21.14 18.10
N GLU A 287 -20.49 -20.85 19.40
CA GLU A 287 -20.62 -19.49 19.93
C GLU A 287 -19.40 -18.60 19.62
N LYS A 288 -18.24 -19.20 19.34
CA LYS A 288 -16.98 -18.49 19.02
C LYS A 288 -16.74 -18.29 17.53
N THR A 289 -17.65 -18.74 16.67
CA THR A 289 -17.57 -18.56 15.21
C THR A 289 -18.61 -17.55 14.72
N PHE A 290 -18.43 -17.01 13.52
CA PHE A 290 -19.44 -16.19 12.83
C PHE A 290 -20.77 -16.94 12.56
N ASN A 291 -20.81 -18.25 12.77
CA ASN A 291 -21.95 -19.12 12.52
C ASN A 291 -22.66 -19.45 13.84
N THR A 292 -23.59 -18.59 14.26
CA THR A 292 -24.34 -18.76 15.52
C THR A 292 -25.73 -19.40 15.35
N GLY A 293 -26.09 -19.84 14.13
CA GLY A 293 -27.43 -20.37 13.83
C GLY A 293 -27.47 -21.33 12.63
N TYR A 294 -28.65 -21.92 12.39
CA TYR A 294 -28.89 -22.81 11.25
C TYR A 294 -28.76 -22.05 9.94
N ARG A 295 -27.93 -22.56 9.02
CA ARG A 295 -27.83 -22.11 7.62
C ARG A 295 -28.29 -23.24 6.68
N ALA A 296 -28.77 -22.89 5.49
CA ALA A 296 -29.08 -23.91 4.49
C ALA A 296 -27.85 -24.79 4.22
N GLY A 297 -28.04 -26.10 4.08
CA GLY A 297 -26.95 -27.06 3.92
C GLY A 297 -26.23 -27.46 5.22
N THR A 298 -26.75 -27.07 6.40
CA THR A 298 -26.23 -27.56 7.68
C THR A 298 -26.29 -29.09 7.76
N ILE A 299 -25.19 -29.72 8.16
CA ILE A 299 -25.09 -31.17 8.40
C ILE A 299 -24.66 -31.46 9.84
N THR A 300 -24.80 -32.71 10.27
CA THR A 300 -24.26 -33.18 11.55
C THR A 300 -23.24 -34.28 11.27
N VAL A 301 -22.03 -34.11 11.80
CA VAL A 301 -20.96 -35.11 11.71
C VAL A 301 -20.41 -35.34 13.11
N ASN A 302 -20.44 -36.59 13.57
CA ASN A 302 -19.98 -36.97 14.93
C ASN A 302 -20.59 -36.11 16.05
N GLY A 303 -21.86 -35.71 15.91
CA GLY A 303 -22.57 -34.86 16.87
C GLY A 303 -22.26 -33.36 16.78
N GLN A 304 -21.25 -32.95 15.99
CA GLN A 304 -20.96 -31.55 15.70
C GLN A 304 -21.78 -31.08 14.50
N LYS A 305 -22.45 -29.92 14.63
CA LYS A 305 -23.13 -29.28 13.51
C LYS A 305 -22.13 -28.50 12.67
N LEU A 306 -22.18 -28.68 11.36
CA LEU A 306 -21.33 -28.01 10.40
C LEU A 306 -22.16 -27.27 9.34
N VAL A 307 -21.66 -26.13 8.87
CA VAL A 307 -22.26 -25.34 7.79
C VAL A 307 -21.29 -25.20 6.62
N PRO A 308 -21.75 -25.25 5.37
CA PRO A 308 -20.86 -25.10 4.23
C PRO A 308 -20.27 -23.68 4.20
N ASN A 309 -18.97 -23.56 3.89
CA ASN A 309 -18.30 -22.26 3.82
C ASN A 309 -18.90 -21.37 2.71
N ASN A 310 -19.19 -21.98 1.55
CA ASN A 310 -19.89 -21.34 0.43
C ASN A 310 -20.84 -22.32 -0.25
N GLY A 311 -21.96 -21.84 -0.81
CA GLY A 311 -22.89 -22.59 -1.66
C GLY A 311 -23.66 -23.70 -0.94
N ALA A 312 -24.96 -23.50 -0.72
CA ALA A 312 -25.78 -24.37 0.14
C ALA A 312 -26.50 -25.53 -0.56
N ALA A 313 -26.63 -25.57 -1.90
CA ALA A 313 -27.34 -26.65 -2.59
C ALA A 313 -27.10 -26.70 -4.11
N PRO A 314 -27.10 -27.91 -4.74
CA PRO A 314 -27.07 -29.24 -4.12
C PRO A 314 -25.64 -29.71 -3.77
N VAL A 315 -25.49 -30.47 -2.69
CA VAL A 315 -24.25 -31.15 -2.27
C VAL A 315 -24.52 -32.65 -2.19
N HIS A 316 -23.65 -33.45 -2.78
CA HIS A 316 -23.79 -34.91 -2.83
C HIS A 316 -22.55 -35.56 -2.23
N PHE A 317 -22.64 -36.02 -0.98
CA PHE A 317 -21.54 -36.69 -0.30
C PHE A 317 -21.32 -38.10 -0.83
N THR A 318 -20.06 -38.52 -0.95
CA THR A 318 -19.68 -39.85 -1.42
C THR A 318 -19.49 -40.84 -0.28
N GLU A 319 -19.35 -40.36 0.96
CA GLU A 319 -19.23 -41.18 2.16
C GLU A 319 -20.34 -40.85 3.15
N HIS A 320 -20.95 -41.88 3.71
CA HIS A 320 -22.02 -41.77 4.72
C HIS A 320 -21.84 -42.81 5.82
N ASP A 321 -22.36 -42.54 7.01
CA ASP A 321 -22.47 -43.49 8.10
C ASP A 321 -23.66 -44.45 7.90
N ALA A 322 -23.87 -45.37 8.85
CA ALA A 322 -24.95 -46.35 8.78
C ALA A 322 -26.36 -45.73 8.81
N ASP A 323 -26.49 -44.51 9.31
CA ASP A 323 -27.75 -43.76 9.41
C ASP A 323 -27.97 -42.83 8.19
N GLY A 324 -27.02 -42.83 7.23
CA GLY A 324 -27.07 -42.01 6.02
C GLY A 324 -26.62 -40.56 6.23
N ASN A 325 -25.96 -40.24 7.35
CA ASN A 325 -25.34 -38.93 7.54
C ASN A 325 -23.96 -38.90 6.87
N PRO A 326 -23.50 -37.75 6.37
CA PRO A 326 -22.17 -37.61 5.79
C PRO A 326 -21.07 -38.09 6.76
N SER A 327 -20.12 -38.87 6.25
CA SER A 327 -18.96 -39.35 7.00
C SER A 327 -17.65 -38.97 6.29
N GLY A 328 -16.51 -39.42 6.80
CA GLY A 328 -15.20 -39.14 6.19
C GLY A 328 -14.70 -37.71 6.38
N ALA A 329 -15.31 -36.92 7.26
CA ALA A 329 -14.89 -35.54 7.50
C ALA A 329 -13.46 -35.49 8.08
N VAL A 330 -12.59 -34.74 7.43
CA VAL A 330 -11.21 -34.52 7.86
C VAL A 330 -11.09 -33.12 8.43
N HIS A 331 -10.76 -33.03 9.72
CA HIS A 331 -10.47 -31.75 10.38
C HIS A 331 -9.13 -31.23 9.88
N GLU A 332 -9.07 -29.97 9.47
CA GLU A 332 -7.83 -29.32 9.06
C GLU A 332 -6.83 -29.21 10.23
N SER A 333 -5.55 -29.03 9.90
CA SER A 333 -4.53 -28.66 10.87
C SER A 333 -3.45 -27.81 10.19
N LEU A 334 -2.74 -26.98 10.94
CA LEU A 334 -1.62 -26.20 10.39
C LEU A 334 -0.53 -27.10 9.81
N ASN A 335 -0.20 -28.20 10.50
CA ASN A 335 1.00 -29.00 10.25
C ASN A 335 0.73 -30.31 9.51
N GLY A 336 -0.53 -30.67 9.24
CA GLY A 336 -0.88 -31.83 8.44
C GLY A 336 -0.76 -33.16 9.18
N GLU A 337 -1.02 -33.18 10.49
CA GLU A 337 -1.02 -34.41 11.25
C GLU A 337 -2.13 -35.38 10.76
N GLY A 338 -1.76 -36.65 10.54
CA GLY A 338 -2.72 -37.71 10.18
C GLY A 338 -3.40 -37.50 8.82
N ALA A 339 -4.72 -37.62 8.79
CA ALA A 339 -5.52 -37.49 7.55
C ALA A 339 -5.54 -36.06 6.99
N SER A 340 -5.17 -35.06 7.80
CA SER A 340 -5.23 -33.63 7.43
C SER A 340 -4.09 -33.17 6.49
N ALA A 341 -3.14 -34.04 6.17
CA ALA A 341 -1.92 -33.69 5.43
C ALA A 341 -2.18 -32.80 4.19
N GLN A 342 -3.11 -33.20 3.31
CA GLN A 342 -3.42 -32.43 2.10
C GLN A 342 -4.31 -31.19 2.34
N PHE A 343 -4.95 -31.07 3.49
CA PHE A 343 -5.81 -29.95 3.87
C PHE A 343 -5.09 -28.93 4.76
N SER A 344 -3.77 -29.11 4.95
CA SER A 344 -2.99 -28.33 5.89
C SER A 344 -2.42 -27.04 5.31
N ALA A 345 -2.09 -26.09 6.20
CA ALA A 345 -1.35 -24.88 5.84
C ALA A 345 0.00 -25.20 5.18
N ARG A 346 0.71 -26.24 5.66
CA ARG A 346 1.96 -26.72 5.04
C ARG A 346 1.75 -27.17 3.59
N ALA A 347 0.70 -27.96 3.33
CA ALA A 347 0.40 -28.41 1.97
C ALA A 347 0.06 -27.24 1.03
N VAL A 348 -0.57 -26.19 1.53
CA VAL A 348 -0.80 -24.97 0.73
C VAL A 348 0.53 -24.28 0.41
N LEU A 349 1.40 -24.05 1.40
CA LEU A 349 2.73 -23.49 1.16
C LEU A 349 3.52 -24.33 0.14
N ASP A 350 3.49 -25.65 0.26
CA ASP A 350 4.16 -26.55 -0.69
C ASP A 350 3.64 -26.39 -2.11
N ARG A 351 2.33 -26.18 -2.29
CA ARG A 351 1.74 -25.93 -3.62
C ARG A 351 2.28 -24.64 -4.24
N TYR A 352 2.49 -23.58 -3.46
CA TYR A 352 3.12 -22.35 -3.99
C TYR A 352 4.52 -22.64 -4.53
N LEU A 353 5.36 -23.29 -3.72
CA LEU A 353 6.76 -23.56 -4.05
C LEU A 353 6.90 -24.54 -5.22
N GLN A 354 6.13 -25.63 -5.22
CA GLN A 354 6.12 -26.63 -6.29
C GLN A 354 5.68 -26.03 -7.64
N ASN A 355 4.78 -25.03 -7.59
CA ASN A 355 4.31 -24.34 -8.78
C ASN A 355 5.09 -23.06 -9.09
N GLN A 356 6.22 -22.82 -8.42
CA GLN A 356 7.10 -21.66 -8.61
C GLN A 356 6.39 -20.31 -8.49
N LEU A 357 5.39 -20.23 -7.62
CA LEU A 357 4.65 -19.02 -7.31
C LEU A 357 5.33 -18.30 -6.14
N PRO A 358 5.71 -17.02 -6.30
CA PRO A 358 6.26 -16.24 -5.20
C PRO A 358 5.31 -16.11 -4.01
N ILE A 359 5.85 -16.19 -2.80
CA ILE A 359 5.12 -16.02 -1.55
C ILE A 359 6.03 -15.39 -0.49
N GLY A 360 5.54 -14.33 0.17
CA GLY A 360 6.27 -13.60 1.21
C GLY A 360 5.96 -14.07 2.60
N TRP A 361 4.67 -14.24 2.87
CA TRP A 361 4.17 -14.57 4.19
C TRP A 361 2.84 -15.31 4.16
N PHE A 362 2.57 -16.02 5.25
CA PHE A 362 1.41 -16.89 5.41
C PHE A 362 0.69 -16.58 6.72
N LEU A 363 -0.64 -16.45 6.69
CA LEU A 363 -1.48 -16.28 7.88
C LEU A 363 -2.42 -17.49 8.01
N PRO A 364 -2.30 -18.32 9.07
CA PRO A 364 -3.03 -19.58 9.16
C PRO A 364 -4.25 -19.59 10.09
N ASN A 365 -4.63 -18.45 10.68
CA ASN A 365 -5.68 -18.36 11.70
C ASN A 365 -6.73 -17.26 11.42
N ASP A 366 -7.01 -16.95 10.15
CA ASP A 366 -7.90 -15.81 9.83
C ASP A 366 -9.34 -16.04 10.32
N GLY A 367 -9.85 -15.08 11.09
CA GLY A 367 -11.24 -15.04 11.53
C GLY A 367 -11.56 -15.70 12.87
N TYR A 368 -12.74 -15.36 13.39
CA TYR A 368 -13.22 -15.76 14.70
C TYR A 368 -13.27 -17.27 14.90
N GLY A 369 -12.74 -17.71 16.04
CA GLY A 369 -12.74 -19.12 16.44
C GLY A 369 -11.81 -20.02 15.62
N ALA A 370 -11.02 -19.48 14.69
CA ALA A 370 -10.05 -20.27 13.92
C ALA A 370 -8.99 -20.88 14.85
N GLY A 371 -8.30 -20.03 15.61
CA GLY A 371 -7.17 -20.43 16.45
C GLY A 371 -5.99 -20.96 15.64
N TYR A 372 -4.95 -21.43 16.33
CA TYR A 372 -3.73 -21.95 15.71
C TYR A 372 -3.25 -23.27 16.36
N GLY A 373 -4.12 -23.93 17.12
CA GLY A 373 -3.87 -25.25 17.67
C GLY A 373 -5.13 -25.94 18.20
N GLN A 374 -5.04 -27.26 18.32
CA GLN A 374 -6.12 -28.16 18.72
C GLN A 374 -5.82 -28.87 20.04
N THR A 375 -4.88 -28.34 20.83
CA THR A 375 -4.50 -28.93 22.12
C THR A 375 -5.41 -28.42 23.24
N ASP A 376 -5.27 -28.96 24.45
CA ASP A 376 -6.08 -28.54 25.61
C ASP A 376 -5.52 -27.29 26.33
N SER A 377 -4.49 -26.63 25.79
CA SER A 377 -3.82 -25.48 26.44
C SER A 377 -3.27 -24.47 25.44
N LEU A 378 -3.12 -23.21 25.86
CA LEU A 378 -2.45 -22.19 25.05
C LEU A 378 -1.00 -22.57 24.72
N ALA A 379 -0.28 -23.15 25.68
CA ALA A 379 1.11 -23.58 25.47
C ALA A 379 1.25 -24.66 24.37
N GLY A 380 0.33 -25.62 24.33
CA GLY A 380 0.31 -26.64 23.28
C GLY A 380 -0.02 -26.06 21.90
N ASP A 381 -0.92 -25.07 21.85
CA ASP A 381 -1.26 -24.38 20.60
C ASP A 381 -0.11 -23.50 20.10
N LEU A 382 0.58 -22.79 21.00
CA LEU A 382 1.80 -22.05 20.68
C LEU A 382 2.89 -22.97 20.13
N ALA A 383 3.04 -24.18 20.70
CA ALA A 383 3.95 -25.18 20.17
C ALA A 383 3.52 -25.67 18.78
N ASN A 384 2.22 -25.79 18.51
CA ASN A 384 1.69 -26.12 17.19
C ASN A 384 2.00 -25.02 16.16
N LEU A 385 1.73 -23.76 16.51
CA LEU A 385 2.04 -22.61 15.69
C LEU A 385 3.54 -22.48 15.44
N HIS A 386 4.37 -22.71 16.46
CA HIS A 386 5.82 -22.69 16.33
C HIS A 386 6.32 -23.73 15.32
N ARG A 387 5.77 -24.95 15.33
CA ARG A 387 6.13 -25.97 14.32
C ARG A 387 5.81 -25.52 12.90
N PHE A 388 4.67 -24.85 12.69
CA PHE A 388 4.32 -24.31 11.38
C PHE A 388 5.22 -23.15 10.99
N THR A 389 5.49 -22.24 11.93
CA THR A 389 6.35 -21.08 11.71
C THR A 389 7.79 -21.49 11.39
N ALA A 390 8.32 -22.51 12.08
CA ALA A 390 9.63 -23.08 11.75
C ALA A 390 9.65 -23.67 10.33
N TYR A 391 8.59 -24.37 9.92
CA TYR A 391 8.47 -24.90 8.56
C TYR A 391 8.43 -23.80 7.50
N ALA A 392 7.61 -22.77 7.71
CA ALA A 392 7.52 -21.63 6.79
C ALA A 392 8.83 -20.84 6.72
N ASN A 393 9.48 -20.59 7.85
CA ASN A 393 10.75 -19.89 7.92
C ASN A 393 11.89 -20.66 7.22
N ASP A 394 11.93 -21.99 7.32
CA ASP A 394 12.89 -22.84 6.58
C ASP A 394 12.70 -22.72 5.06
N ALA A 395 11.46 -22.52 4.60
CA ALA A 395 11.14 -22.18 3.22
C ALA A 395 11.39 -20.69 2.86
N GLY A 396 11.81 -19.87 3.82
CA GLY A 396 12.05 -18.44 3.64
C GLY A 396 10.78 -17.58 3.63
N VAL A 397 9.67 -18.06 4.20
CA VAL A 397 8.35 -17.42 4.25
C VAL A 397 8.01 -17.02 5.68
N ALA A 398 7.64 -15.75 5.89
CA ALA A 398 7.25 -15.25 7.20
C ALA A 398 5.85 -15.73 7.61
N VAL A 399 5.55 -15.78 8.91
CA VAL A 399 4.20 -16.11 9.42
C VAL A 399 3.54 -14.90 10.06
N GLY A 400 2.29 -14.65 9.71
CA GLY A 400 1.43 -13.66 10.35
C GLY A 400 0.30 -14.29 11.15
N LEU A 401 -0.34 -13.50 12.01
CA LEU A 401 -1.57 -13.88 12.69
C LEU A 401 -2.66 -12.82 12.56
N TRP A 402 -3.89 -13.28 12.39
CA TRP A 402 -5.06 -12.49 12.65
C TRP A 402 -5.18 -12.26 14.15
N THR A 403 -5.36 -11.01 14.57
CA THR A 403 -5.21 -10.59 15.97
C THR A 403 -6.37 -9.72 16.44
N GLN A 404 -6.85 -10.03 17.64
CA GLN A 404 -7.98 -9.40 18.32
C GLN A 404 -7.50 -8.41 19.39
N GLU A 405 -8.43 -7.66 19.96
CA GLU A 405 -8.18 -6.62 20.97
C GLU A 405 -7.42 -7.11 22.22
N LYS A 406 -7.69 -8.34 22.67
CA LYS A 406 -7.00 -8.93 23.82
C LYS A 406 -5.67 -9.51 23.38
N LEU A 407 -4.61 -8.72 23.48
CA LEU A 407 -3.24 -9.13 23.12
C LEU A 407 -2.57 -10.06 24.14
N HIS A 408 -3.06 -10.09 25.38
CA HIS A 408 -2.50 -10.85 26.49
C HIS A 408 -3.58 -11.66 27.21
N PRO A 409 -3.20 -12.78 27.88
CA PRO A 409 -4.11 -13.51 28.74
C PRO A 409 -4.56 -12.67 29.93
N ASP A 410 -5.75 -12.94 30.46
CA ASP A 410 -6.26 -12.26 31.66
C ASP A 410 -5.36 -12.56 32.90
N ASP A 411 -4.79 -13.77 32.97
CA ASP A 411 -3.71 -14.16 33.90
C ASP A 411 -2.52 -14.77 33.12
N PRO A 412 -1.46 -13.98 32.82
CA PRO A 412 -0.29 -14.46 32.07
C PRO A 412 0.45 -15.65 32.69
N GLU A 413 0.34 -15.86 34.01
CA GLU A 413 0.96 -16.99 34.71
C GLU A 413 0.13 -18.28 34.56
N HIS A 414 -1.19 -18.16 34.33
CA HIS A 414 -2.11 -19.29 34.15
C HIS A 414 -3.02 -19.10 32.92
N PRO A 415 -2.45 -18.99 31.70
CA PRO A 415 -3.24 -18.72 30.51
C PRO A 415 -4.20 -19.87 30.19
N GLN A 416 -5.41 -19.51 29.80
CA GLN A 416 -6.48 -20.44 29.44
C GLN A 416 -6.45 -20.77 27.94
N LYS A 417 -6.99 -21.94 27.58
CA LYS A 417 -7.17 -22.35 26.18
C LYS A 417 -8.04 -21.33 25.44
N GLY A 418 -7.52 -20.83 24.31
CA GLY A 418 -8.23 -19.90 23.43
C GLY A 418 -8.02 -18.42 23.76
N GLU A 419 -7.27 -18.09 24.82
CA GLU A 419 -6.71 -16.74 24.99
C GLU A 419 -5.56 -16.50 24.00
N ARG A 420 -5.10 -15.25 23.93
CA ARG A 420 -4.00 -14.81 23.07
C ARG A 420 -2.84 -14.34 23.92
N ASP A 421 -1.62 -14.51 23.42
CA ASP A 421 -0.42 -14.06 24.10
C ASP A 421 0.60 -13.61 23.05
N ILE A 422 0.51 -12.32 22.66
CA ILE A 422 1.35 -11.74 21.60
C ILE A 422 2.84 -11.85 21.93
N GLU A 423 3.21 -11.84 23.21
CA GLU A 423 4.59 -12.02 23.65
C GLU A 423 5.10 -13.40 23.24
N LYS A 424 4.33 -14.46 23.53
CA LYS A 424 4.72 -15.82 23.16
C LYS A 424 4.49 -16.10 21.67
N GLU A 425 3.48 -15.52 21.03
CA GLU A 425 3.25 -15.66 19.59
C GLU A 425 4.43 -15.07 18.78
N VAL A 426 4.89 -13.88 19.15
CA VAL A 426 5.99 -13.21 18.46
C VAL A 426 7.36 -13.73 18.91
N GLY A 427 7.59 -13.80 20.22
CA GLY A 427 8.88 -14.10 20.82
C GLY A 427 9.23 -15.60 20.85
N THR A 428 8.21 -16.48 20.97
CA THR A 428 8.42 -17.93 21.01
C THR A 428 8.01 -18.61 19.70
N ALA A 429 6.78 -18.37 19.22
CA ALA A 429 6.31 -19.02 18.01
C ALA A 429 6.94 -18.44 16.73
N GLY A 430 7.39 -17.17 16.77
CA GLY A 430 8.15 -16.54 15.69
C GLY A 430 7.30 -15.73 14.70
N VAL A 431 6.09 -15.33 15.09
CA VAL A 431 5.20 -14.51 14.27
C VAL A 431 5.89 -13.18 13.90
N ALA A 432 5.74 -12.76 12.65
CA ALA A 432 6.39 -11.60 12.05
C ALA A 432 5.39 -10.59 11.45
N ALA A 433 4.10 -10.91 11.42
CA ALA A 433 3.05 -10.06 10.86
C ALA A 433 1.77 -10.13 11.69
N VAL A 434 1.00 -9.05 11.72
CA VAL A 434 -0.34 -9.01 12.33
C VAL A 434 -1.33 -8.49 11.29
N LYS A 435 -2.47 -9.16 11.14
CA LYS A 435 -3.67 -8.62 10.50
C LYS A 435 -4.69 -8.29 11.59
N THR A 436 -5.13 -7.03 11.66
CA THR A 436 -6.08 -6.63 12.70
C THR A 436 -7.48 -7.17 12.40
N ASP A 437 -8.15 -7.64 13.44
CA ASP A 437 -9.56 -7.96 13.40
C ASP A 437 -10.43 -6.71 13.20
N VAL A 438 -11.45 -6.81 12.33
CA VAL A 438 -12.44 -5.75 12.15
C VAL A 438 -13.21 -5.47 13.44
N ALA A 439 -13.50 -6.43 14.31
CA ALA A 439 -14.15 -6.08 15.57
C ALA A 439 -13.20 -5.42 16.59
N TRP A 440 -11.90 -5.43 16.32
CA TRP A 440 -10.92 -4.68 17.09
C TRP A 440 -10.66 -3.28 16.51
N VAL A 441 -10.71 -3.06 15.20
CA VAL A 441 -10.45 -1.71 14.65
C VAL A 441 -11.70 -1.02 14.12
N GLY A 442 -12.82 -1.73 14.07
CA GLY A 442 -14.04 -1.37 13.34
C GLY A 442 -14.80 -0.15 13.84
N GLU A 443 -14.53 0.29 15.07
CA GLU A 443 -15.02 1.58 15.55
C GLU A 443 -14.27 2.77 14.89
N GLY A 444 -13.05 2.54 14.42
CA GLY A 444 -12.21 3.53 13.73
C GLY A 444 -11.57 4.58 14.66
N TYR A 445 -11.18 5.72 14.09
CA TYR A 445 -10.70 6.90 14.83
C TYR A 445 -9.53 6.60 15.77
N THR A 446 -9.62 6.99 17.06
CA THR A 446 -8.63 6.67 18.10
C THR A 446 -8.49 5.17 18.35
N PHE A 447 -9.57 4.41 18.21
CA PHE A 447 -9.59 2.98 18.53
C PHE A 447 -8.65 2.21 17.58
N GLY A 448 -8.81 2.41 16.26
CA GLY A 448 -7.94 1.83 15.25
C GLY A 448 -6.48 2.31 15.36
N LEU A 449 -6.25 3.59 15.64
CA LEU A 449 -4.90 4.13 15.80
C LEU A 449 -4.18 3.55 17.03
N HIS A 450 -4.86 3.43 18.16
CA HIS A 450 -4.29 2.83 19.37
C HIS A 450 -4.03 1.33 19.20
N ALA A 451 -5.00 0.60 18.66
CA ALA A 451 -4.89 -0.83 18.37
C ALA A 451 -3.60 -1.14 17.59
N THR A 452 -3.36 -0.34 16.56
CA THR A 452 -2.24 -0.53 15.66
C THR A 452 -0.91 -0.07 16.25
N ALA A 453 -0.92 0.97 17.09
CA ALA A 453 0.25 1.38 17.88
C ALA A 453 0.67 0.28 18.88
N ASP A 454 -0.29 -0.32 19.59
CA ASP A 454 -0.06 -1.43 20.53
C ASP A 454 0.51 -2.65 19.82
N ALA A 455 -0.11 -3.05 18.71
CA ALA A 455 0.39 -4.16 17.90
C ALA A 455 1.82 -3.90 17.42
N ALA A 456 2.10 -2.69 16.90
CA ALA A 456 3.42 -2.33 16.43
C ALA A 456 4.49 -2.34 17.55
N ALA A 457 4.13 -1.83 18.73
CA ALA A 457 5.01 -1.84 19.90
C ALA A 457 5.30 -3.27 20.39
N ALA A 458 4.27 -4.12 20.49
CA ALA A 458 4.41 -5.52 20.88
C ALA A 458 5.26 -6.31 19.87
N MET A 459 4.96 -6.16 18.56
CA MET A 459 5.72 -6.79 17.49
C MET A 459 7.20 -6.40 17.52
N THR A 460 7.50 -5.13 17.78
CA THR A 460 8.89 -4.64 17.87
C THR A 460 9.61 -5.18 19.10
N LYS A 461 8.97 -5.06 20.28
CA LYS A 461 9.54 -5.46 21.58
C LYS A 461 9.84 -6.95 21.62
N TYR A 462 8.84 -7.78 21.30
CA TYR A 462 8.96 -9.23 21.36
C TYR A 462 9.62 -9.82 20.11
N GLY A 463 9.63 -9.06 19.01
CA GLY A 463 10.33 -9.41 17.78
C GLY A 463 11.82 -9.15 17.80
N GLN A 464 12.40 -8.72 18.93
CA GLN A 464 13.83 -8.40 19.08
C GLN A 464 14.32 -7.33 18.10
N GLY A 465 13.56 -6.25 17.93
CA GLY A 465 13.92 -5.14 17.05
C GLY A 465 13.58 -5.36 15.57
N ARG A 466 12.90 -6.47 15.22
CA ARG A 466 12.21 -6.63 13.94
C ARG A 466 11.28 -5.43 13.72
N ARG A 467 11.26 -4.90 12.50
CA ARG A 467 10.30 -3.86 12.17
C ARG A 467 8.89 -4.47 12.13
N PRO A 468 7.87 -3.79 12.67
CA PRO A 468 6.53 -4.34 12.69
C PRO A 468 5.95 -4.42 11.27
N PHE A 469 5.03 -5.35 11.05
CA PHE A 469 4.19 -5.34 9.87
C PHE A 469 2.76 -5.60 10.30
N ILE A 470 1.96 -4.53 10.28
CA ILE A 470 0.55 -4.55 10.67
C ILE A 470 -0.27 -4.26 9.42
N MET A 471 -1.07 -5.22 8.99
CA MET A 471 -2.08 -5.05 7.96
C MET A 471 -3.41 -4.70 8.62
N SER A 472 -3.96 -3.54 8.29
CA SER A 472 -5.16 -3.01 8.93
C SER A 472 -6.07 -2.28 7.93
N LEU A 473 -7.10 -1.66 8.47
CA LEU A 473 -8.17 -0.90 7.82
C LEU A 473 -8.76 0.02 8.89
N ASP A 474 -9.74 0.86 8.55
CA ASP A 474 -10.42 1.75 9.50
C ASP A 474 -9.44 2.64 10.30
N GLY A 475 -8.37 3.05 9.63
CA GLY A 475 -7.38 3.95 10.21
C GLY A 475 -7.90 5.37 10.39
N TRP A 476 -6.98 6.23 10.80
CA TRP A 476 -7.18 7.67 10.91
C TRP A 476 -5.90 8.40 10.51
N ALA A 477 -5.86 9.72 10.65
CA ALA A 477 -4.62 10.45 10.42
C ALA A 477 -3.53 9.99 11.42
N GLY A 478 -2.39 9.58 10.88
CA GLY A 478 -1.29 9.01 11.64
C GLY A 478 -1.08 7.52 11.50
N SER A 479 -2.08 6.75 11.05
CA SER A 479 -1.98 5.28 10.98
C SER A 479 -0.81 4.79 10.12
N GLN A 480 -0.36 5.56 9.12
CA GLN A 480 0.77 5.19 8.24
C GLN A 480 2.08 4.91 8.99
N ARG A 481 2.27 5.48 10.18
CA ARG A 481 3.48 5.24 10.99
C ARG A 481 3.50 3.85 11.65
N TYR A 482 2.37 3.16 11.66
CA TYR A 482 2.21 1.82 12.25
C TYR A 482 1.74 0.76 11.25
N THR A 483 0.93 1.14 10.25
CA THR A 483 0.19 0.16 9.44
C THR A 483 0.30 0.33 7.93
N SER A 484 0.13 -0.81 7.28
CA SER A 484 -0.35 -0.92 5.91
C SER A 484 -1.88 -1.01 5.88
N ILE A 485 -2.51 -0.52 4.82
CA ILE A 485 -3.97 -0.53 4.66
C ILE A 485 -4.39 -1.54 3.57
N TRP A 486 -5.40 -2.32 3.90
CA TRP A 486 -6.15 -3.18 2.98
C TRP A 486 -7.57 -2.63 2.77
N SER A 487 -8.09 -2.78 1.55
CA SER A 487 -9.35 -2.15 1.12
C SER A 487 -10.64 -2.76 1.68
N GLY A 488 -10.58 -3.86 2.43
CA GLY A 488 -11.77 -4.53 2.97
C GLY A 488 -12.22 -5.73 2.14
N ASP A 489 -13.36 -6.32 2.51
CA ASP A 489 -13.92 -7.50 1.84
C ASP A 489 -14.69 -7.11 0.56
N GLN A 490 -14.24 -7.57 -0.61
CA GLN A 490 -14.98 -7.43 -1.89
C GLN A 490 -15.18 -8.77 -2.60
N GLY A 491 -16.11 -8.78 -3.57
CA GLY A 491 -16.32 -9.93 -4.44
C GLY A 491 -15.28 -10.06 -5.55
N GLY A 492 -14.96 -11.30 -5.92
CA GLY A 492 -14.33 -11.62 -7.20
C GLY A 492 -15.32 -11.58 -8.36
N ASP A 493 -14.83 -11.85 -9.56
CA ASP A 493 -15.63 -11.95 -10.80
C ASP A 493 -16.31 -10.65 -11.27
N ASP A 494 -15.85 -9.48 -10.79
CA ASP A 494 -16.39 -8.18 -11.19
C ASP A 494 -15.28 -7.25 -11.71
N TRP A 495 -15.42 -6.83 -12.97
CA TRP A 495 -14.54 -5.83 -13.58
C TRP A 495 -14.56 -4.49 -12.83
N GLU A 496 -15.69 -4.15 -12.22
CA GLU A 496 -15.81 -2.93 -11.41
C GLU A 496 -14.89 -2.96 -10.20
N ASN A 497 -14.59 -4.13 -9.63
CA ASN A 497 -13.62 -4.26 -8.54
C ASN A 497 -12.19 -4.04 -9.02
N ILE A 498 -11.83 -4.37 -10.27
CA ILE A 498 -10.54 -3.99 -10.84
C ILE A 498 -10.50 -2.46 -11.01
N ARG A 499 -11.51 -1.89 -11.68
CA ARG A 499 -11.57 -0.47 -12.01
C ARG A 499 -11.52 0.41 -10.76
N SER A 500 -12.39 0.15 -9.79
CA SER A 500 -12.50 0.98 -8.58
C SER A 500 -11.26 0.88 -7.68
N HIS A 501 -10.61 -0.28 -7.60
CA HIS A 501 -9.40 -0.43 -6.78
C HIS A 501 -8.24 0.44 -7.25
N ILE A 502 -8.08 0.71 -8.55
CA ILE A 502 -7.01 1.59 -9.03
C ILE A 502 -7.16 2.98 -8.39
N ALA A 503 -8.36 3.57 -8.48
CA ALA A 503 -8.68 4.85 -7.84
C ALA A 503 -8.53 4.79 -6.32
N THR A 504 -8.94 3.68 -5.68
CA THR A 504 -8.76 3.45 -4.24
C THR A 504 -7.28 3.50 -3.83
N TYR A 505 -6.40 2.82 -4.55
CA TYR A 505 -4.96 2.80 -4.26
C TYR A 505 -4.33 4.19 -4.41
N LEU A 506 -4.72 4.93 -5.46
CA LEU A 506 -4.31 6.32 -5.66
C LEU A 506 -4.76 7.18 -4.47
N SER A 507 -6.03 7.08 -4.08
CA SER A 507 -6.61 7.80 -2.95
C SER A 507 -5.85 7.59 -1.65
N THR A 508 -5.53 6.33 -1.30
CA THR A 508 -4.77 5.97 -0.10
C THR A 508 -3.36 6.58 -0.11
N GLY A 509 -2.66 6.47 -1.24
CA GLY A 509 -1.32 7.05 -1.41
C GLY A 509 -1.32 8.58 -1.30
N LEU A 510 -2.25 9.24 -1.98
CA LEU A 510 -2.43 10.70 -1.94
C LEU A 510 -2.90 11.22 -0.57
N SER A 511 -3.40 10.32 0.29
CA SER A 511 -3.78 10.60 1.68
C SER A 511 -2.66 10.32 2.69
N GLY A 512 -1.45 10.02 2.21
CA GLY A 512 -0.26 9.90 3.04
C GLY A 512 0.07 8.48 3.51
N ASN A 513 -0.66 7.45 3.10
CA ASN A 513 -0.27 6.06 3.34
C ASN A 513 0.19 5.35 2.05
N PRO A 514 1.51 5.19 1.83
CA PRO A 514 2.01 4.51 0.63
C PRO A 514 1.90 2.98 0.69
N ASN A 515 1.61 2.41 1.86
CA ASN A 515 1.58 0.97 2.09
C ASN A 515 0.15 0.43 1.90
N VAL A 516 -0.32 0.39 0.65
CA VAL A 516 -1.68 -0.05 0.28
C VAL A 516 -1.69 -1.42 -0.41
N GLY A 517 -2.71 -2.22 -0.10
CA GLY A 517 -3.00 -3.50 -0.73
C GLY A 517 -4.50 -3.80 -0.77
N SER A 518 -4.84 -4.92 -1.39
CA SER A 518 -6.21 -5.45 -1.49
C SER A 518 -6.14 -6.95 -1.76
N ASP A 519 -7.29 -7.63 -1.69
CA ASP A 519 -7.38 -9.04 -2.06
C ASP A 519 -7.24 -9.22 -3.57
N ILE A 520 -6.43 -10.18 -3.99
CA ILE A 520 -6.35 -10.62 -5.39
C ILE A 520 -7.63 -11.39 -5.69
N ASP A 521 -8.37 -10.92 -6.70
CA ASP A 521 -9.66 -11.45 -7.13
C ASP A 521 -10.74 -11.42 -6.02
N GLY A 522 -10.60 -10.56 -5.02
CA GLY A 522 -11.53 -10.46 -3.89
C GLY A 522 -11.54 -11.70 -2.98
N ILE A 523 -12.15 -11.55 -1.80
CA ILE A 523 -12.34 -12.63 -0.82
C ILE A 523 -13.51 -13.56 -1.20
N TYR A 524 -14.60 -13.00 -1.73
CA TYR A 524 -15.76 -13.77 -2.18
C TYR A 524 -15.68 -14.07 -3.69
N GLY A 525 -16.56 -14.91 -4.23
CA GLY A 525 -16.57 -15.21 -5.67
C GLY A 525 -15.24 -15.80 -6.18
N GLY A 526 -14.86 -15.50 -7.41
CA GLY A 526 -13.57 -15.90 -8.01
C GLY A 526 -13.65 -17.17 -8.83
N SER A 527 -14.64 -17.26 -9.71
CA SER A 527 -14.85 -18.34 -10.67
C SER A 527 -14.47 -17.98 -12.11
N ASP A 528 -14.23 -16.70 -12.41
CA ASP A 528 -13.81 -16.21 -13.72
C ASP A 528 -12.27 -16.12 -13.81
N PRO A 529 -11.61 -17.06 -14.51
CA PRO A 529 -10.16 -17.08 -14.63
C PRO A 529 -9.60 -15.87 -15.39
N LEU A 530 -10.40 -15.22 -16.25
CA LEU A 530 -9.98 -14.03 -16.95
C LEU A 530 -9.86 -12.85 -15.99
N ILE A 531 -10.88 -12.58 -15.18
CA ILE A 531 -10.89 -11.47 -14.22
C ILE A 531 -9.79 -11.68 -13.18
N GLN A 532 -9.65 -12.90 -12.64
CA GLN A 532 -8.58 -13.24 -11.70
C GLN A 532 -7.19 -12.95 -12.29
N THR A 533 -6.97 -13.33 -13.55
CA THR A 533 -5.69 -13.09 -14.24
C THR A 533 -5.44 -11.60 -14.45
N ARG A 534 -6.45 -10.85 -14.91
CA ARG A 534 -6.33 -9.40 -15.12
C ARG A 534 -6.08 -8.64 -13.83
N ASP A 535 -6.72 -9.05 -12.74
CA ASP A 535 -6.54 -8.44 -11.44
C ASP A 535 -5.12 -8.68 -10.87
N LEU A 536 -4.61 -9.90 -10.97
CA LEU A 536 -3.24 -10.22 -10.53
C LEU A 536 -2.18 -9.49 -11.37
N GLN A 537 -2.40 -9.35 -12.68
CA GLN A 537 -1.46 -8.66 -13.59
C GLN A 537 -1.12 -7.25 -13.11
N TRP A 538 -2.12 -6.43 -12.79
CA TRP A 538 -1.86 -5.05 -12.36
C TRP A 538 -1.41 -4.96 -10.90
N LYS A 539 -1.93 -5.80 -10.00
CA LYS A 539 -1.49 -5.86 -8.60
C LYS A 539 -0.05 -6.31 -8.44
N SER A 540 0.53 -6.92 -9.47
CA SER A 540 1.98 -7.20 -9.50
C SER A 540 2.84 -5.92 -9.53
N PHE A 541 2.23 -4.76 -9.80
CA PHE A 541 2.84 -3.44 -9.77
C PHE A 541 2.33 -2.56 -8.62
N THR A 542 1.82 -3.18 -7.55
CA THR A 542 1.41 -2.47 -6.32
C THR A 542 2.21 -2.97 -5.11
N PRO A 543 2.24 -2.21 -3.99
CA PRO A 543 3.07 -2.55 -2.83
C PRO A 543 2.70 -3.91 -2.23
N ILE A 544 1.43 -4.13 -1.88
CA ILE A 544 1.00 -5.29 -1.10
C ILE A 544 -0.10 -6.07 -1.83
N GLN A 545 -0.02 -7.40 -1.73
CA GLN A 545 -0.91 -8.35 -2.40
C GLN A 545 -1.37 -9.40 -1.40
N LEU A 546 -2.68 -9.48 -1.16
CA LEU A 546 -3.26 -10.50 -0.28
C LEU A 546 -4.04 -11.51 -1.10
N ASN A 547 -3.81 -12.79 -0.87
CA ASN A 547 -4.68 -13.83 -1.37
C ASN A 547 -5.48 -14.38 -0.17
N MET A 548 -6.68 -13.83 0.00
CA MET A 548 -7.60 -14.08 1.12
C MET A 548 -8.50 -15.27 0.81
N ASP A 549 -8.09 -16.46 1.23
CA ASP A 549 -8.72 -17.74 0.86
C ASP A 549 -9.84 -18.16 1.83
N GLY A 550 -10.55 -19.23 1.47
CA GLY A 550 -11.58 -19.87 2.29
C GLY A 550 -13.01 -19.45 1.93
N TRP A 551 -13.23 -18.20 1.53
CA TRP A 551 -14.59 -17.67 1.33
C TRP A 551 -15.02 -17.55 -0.13
N GLY A 552 -14.13 -17.89 -1.07
CA GLY A 552 -14.38 -17.85 -2.51
C GLY A 552 -15.33 -18.94 -3.00
N THR A 553 -15.78 -18.82 -4.25
CA THR A 553 -16.41 -19.94 -4.98
C THR A 553 -15.39 -20.96 -5.46
N GLN A 554 -14.13 -20.54 -5.56
CA GLN A 554 -12.95 -21.36 -5.78
C GLN A 554 -11.88 -20.98 -4.75
N PRO A 555 -10.90 -21.87 -4.50
CA PRO A 555 -9.74 -21.52 -3.70
C PRO A 555 -9.01 -20.31 -4.28
N LYS A 556 -8.71 -19.33 -3.44
CA LYS A 556 -7.80 -18.25 -3.81
C LYS A 556 -6.41 -18.84 -3.73
N ASN A 557 -5.81 -19.15 -4.89
CA ASN A 557 -4.51 -19.83 -4.96
C ASN A 557 -3.67 -19.34 -6.14
N MET A 558 -3.71 -18.03 -6.41
CA MET A 558 -3.01 -17.39 -7.55
C MET A 558 -3.34 -18.00 -8.92
N GLY A 559 -4.54 -18.59 -9.06
CA GLY A 559 -5.02 -19.17 -10.31
C GLY A 559 -4.55 -20.60 -10.59
N LEU A 560 -3.97 -21.29 -9.59
CA LEU A 560 -3.67 -22.72 -9.69
C LEU A 560 -4.91 -23.54 -10.03
N VAL A 561 -6.05 -23.19 -9.45
CA VAL A 561 -7.34 -23.85 -9.71
C VAL A 561 -7.77 -23.80 -11.19
N PHE A 562 -7.34 -22.77 -11.93
CA PHE A 562 -7.71 -22.58 -13.32
C PHE A 562 -6.74 -23.22 -14.32
N GLY A 563 -5.57 -23.67 -13.86
CA GLY A 563 -4.56 -24.29 -14.72
C GLY A 563 -4.04 -23.36 -15.82
N LYS A 564 -3.56 -23.95 -16.92
CA LYS A 564 -2.98 -23.21 -18.05
C LYS A 564 -4.07 -22.67 -18.98
N PRO A 565 -3.90 -21.46 -19.57
CA PRO A 565 -2.68 -20.63 -19.52
C PRO A 565 -2.58 -19.70 -18.29
N TYR A 566 -3.62 -19.61 -17.46
CA TYR A 566 -3.75 -18.61 -16.40
C TYR A 566 -2.61 -18.66 -15.36
N VAL A 567 -2.29 -19.85 -14.83
CA VAL A 567 -1.20 -20.00 -13.85
C VAL A 567 0.16 -19.62 -14.43
N ASP A 568 0.40 -19.86 -15.72
CA ASP A 568 1.68 -19.52 -16.35
C ASP A 568 1.83 -18.00 -16.50
N ILE A 569 0.74 -17.31 -16.84
CA ILE A 569 0.68 -15.85 -16.90
C ILE A 569 0.86 -15.27 -15.51
N ASN A 570 0.08 -15.72 -14.53
CA ASN A 570 0.15 -15.21 -13.15
C ASN A 570 1.55 -15.38 -12.57
N ARG A 571 2.17 -16.55 -12.76
CA ARG A 571 3.55 -16.80 -12.35
C ARG A 571 4.53 -15.80 -12.95
N ALA A 572 4.44 -15.52 -14.25
CA ALA A 572 5.34 -14.58 -14.92
C ALA A 572 5.25 -13.16 -14.33
N TYR A 573 4.03 -12.68 -14.03
CA TYR A 573 3.81 -11.38 -13.42
C TYR A 573 4.31 -11.31 -11.96
N LEU A 574 4.04 -12.34 -11.16
CA LEU A 574 4.55 -12.42 -9.80
C LEU A 574 6.09 -12.49 -9.77
N GLN A 575 6.71 -13.26 -10.66
CA GLN A 575 8.17 -13.32 -10.78
C GLN A 575 8.74 -11.99 -11.27
N PHE A 576 8.06 -11.28 -12.18
CA PHE A 576 8.47 -9.92 -12.55
C PHE A 576 8.49 -8.99 -11.33
N LYS A 577 7.44 -9.03 -10.50
CA LYS A 577 7.41 -8.27 -9.25
C LYS A 577 8.63 -8.56 -8.37
N THR A 578 9.04 -9.81 -8.20
CA THR A 578 10.22 -10.14 -7.38
C THR A 578 11.50 -9.57 -7.98
N THR A 579 11.65 -9.55 -9.31
CA THR A 579 12.81 -8.87 -9.92
C THR A 579 12.84 -7.36 -9.66
N LEU A 580 11.68 -6.71 -9.50
CA LEU A 580 11.54 -5.27 -9.23
C LEU A 580 11.71 -4.91 -7.74
N MET A 581 12.04 -5.86 -6.87
CA MET A 581 12.14 -5.62 -5.43
C MET A 581 13.05 -4.43 -5.06
N PRO A 582 14.26 -4.23 -5.65
CA PRO A 582 15.06 -3.03 -5.37
C PRO A 582 14.37 -1.72 -5.76
N TYR A 583 13.62 -1.72 -6.86
CA TYR A 583 12.87 -0.55 -7.32
C TYR A 583 11.70 -0.25 -6.37
N LEU A 584 10.86 -1.24 -6.07
CA LEU A 584 9.75 -1.12 -5.11
C LEU A 584 10.22 -0.67 -3.73
N TYR A 585 11.34 -1.22 -3.26
CA TYR A 585 11.90 -0.89 -1.96
C TYR A 585 12.49 0.53 -1.92
N THR A 586 13.10 0.97 -3.02
CA THR A 586 13.54 2.36 -3.20
C THR A 586 12.36 3.33 -3.23
N LEU A 587 11.26 2.96 -3.89
CA LEU A 587 10.02 3.76 -3.87
C LEU A 587 9.40 3.84 -2.49
N ALA A 588 9.40 2.74 -1.71
CA ALA A 588 8.90 2.74 -0.34
C ALA A 588 9.73 3.67 0.57
N HIS A 589 11.06 3.63 0.46
CA HIS A 589 11.93 4.59 1.13
C HIS A 589 11.67 6.02 0.66
N THR A 590 11.52 6.25 -0.65
CA THR A 590 11.22 7.57 -1.22
C THR A 590 9.90 8.13 -0.69
N ALA A 591 8.85 7.31 -0.62
CA ALA A 591 7.56 7.70 -0.07
C ALA A 591 7.64 8.12 1.40
N ARG A 592 8.48 7.43 2.18
CA ARG A 592 8.76 7.79 3.57
C ARG A 592 9.47 9.14 3.71
N GLU A 593 10.47 9.40 2.87
CA GLU A 593 11.33 10.58 3.00
C GLU A 593 10.83 11.83 2.29
N THR A 594 9.91 11.68 1.33
CA THR A 594 9.51 12.80 0.45
C THR A 594 8.00 12.98 0.30
N GLY A 595 7.19 12.06 0.81
CA GLY A 595 5.74 12.07 0.60
C GLY A 595 5.28 11.55 -0.76
N ALA A 596 6.18 11.28 -1.72
CA ALA A 596 5.82 10.78 -3.04
C ALA A 596 5.34 9.31 -2.98
N PRO A 597 4.06 8.99 -3.25
CA PRO A 597 3.54 7.63 -3.10
C PRO A 597 4.24 6.60 -4.00
N ILE A 598 4.08 5.31 -3.72
CA ILE A 598 4.61 4.24 -4.59
C ILE A 598 3.80 4.14 -5.88
N VAL A 599 2.46 4.11 -5.75
CA VAL A 599 1.49 4.12 -6.84
C VAL A 599 1.03 5.55 -7.03
N ARG A 600 1.23 6.12 -8.23
CA ARG A 600 1.07 7.55 -8.49
C ARG A 600 0.08 7.80 -9.62
N PRO A 601 -0.73 8.86 -9.54
CA PRO A 601 -1.59 9.28 -10.64
C PRO A 601 -0.75 9.89 -11.78
N LEU A 602 -1.32 9.99 -12.98
CA LEU A 602 -0.57 10.47 -14.15
C LEU A 602 -0.12 11.94 -14.04
N PHE A 603 -0.82 12.75 -13.24
CA PHE A 603 -0.43 14.15 -13.01
C PHE A 603 0.95 14.29 -12.34
N TRP A 604 1.51 13.20 -11.79
CA TRP A 604 2.86 13.17 -11.26
C TRP A 604 3.93 13.37 -12.35
N ALA A 605 3.63 12.91 -13.58
CA ALA A 605 4.48 13.13 -14.75
C ALA A 605 4.05 14.37 -15.56
N GLU A 606 2.75 14.65 -15.63
CA GLU A 606 2.20 15.76 -16.40
C GLU A 606 1.06 16.45 -15.64
N PRO A 607 1.32 17.47 -14.82
CA PRO A 607 0.28 18.14 -14.05
C PRO A 607 -0.61 19.02 -14.94
N ASP A 608 -1.82 18.55 -15.28
CA ASP A 608 -2.79 19.30 -16.06
C ASP A 608 -4.25 18.96 -15.71
N ALA A 609 -5.20 19.72 -16.28
CA ALA A 609 -6.62 19.55 -16.01
C ALA A 609 -7.18 18.17 -16.38
N TYR A 610 -6.57 17.47 -17.33
CA TYR A 610 -7.01 16.14 -17.79
C TYR A 610 -6.55 15.06 -16.81
N THR A 611 -5.27 15.05 -16.47
CA THR A 611 -4.61 14.12 -15.55
C THR A 611 -4.98 14.34 -14.08
N TYR A 612 -5.43 15.54 -13.69
CA TYR A 612 -6.06 15.78 -12.39
C TYR A 612 -7.50 15.24 -12.31
N GLY A 613 -8.13 14.97 -13.46
CA GLY A 613 -9.49 14.44 -13.54
C GLY A 613 -9.55 12.92 -13.32
N SER A 614 -10.77 12.41 -13.16
CA SER A 614 -11.02 10.98 -12.98
C SER A 614 -10.90 10.16 -14.28
N ASP A 615 -10.72 10.81 -15.43
CA ASP A 615 -10.61 10.12 -16.73
C ASP A 615 -9.37 9.22 -16.80
N THR A 616 -8.33 9.52 -16.00
CA THR A 616 -7.10 8.74 -15.88
C THR A 616 -7.09 7.78 -14.69
N ASP A 617 -8.20 7.64 -13.92
CA ASP A 617 -8.29 6.73 -12.75
C ASP A 617 -8.31 5.23 -13.11
N THR A 618 -8.00 4.88 -14.36
CA THR A 618 -7.92 3.50 -14.86
C THR A 618 -6.51 3.08 -15.22
N GLU A 619 -5.51 3.94 -14.97
CA GLU A 619 -4.09 3.70 -15.19
C GLU A 619 -3.27 4.47 -14.15
N PHE A 620 -2.02 4.06 -13.93
CA PHE A 620 -1.18 4.67 -12.90
C PHE A 620 0.30 4.54 -13.24
N LEU A 621 1.11 5.34 -12.56
CA LEU A 621 2.57 5.23 -12.56
C LEU A 621 3.02 4.42 -11.34
N LEU A 622 3.90 3.45 -11.54
CA LEU A 622 4.68 2.85 -10.46
C LEU A 622 6.01 3.60 -10.37
N GLY A 623 6.14 4.48 -9.38
CA GLY A 623 7.22 5.46 -9.32
C GLY A 623 7.17 6.43 -10.51
N ASP A 624 8.32 6.81 -11.06
CA ASP A 624 8.41 7.75 -12.19
C ASP A 624 8.61 7.07 -13.54
N ASP A 625 8.90 5.76 -13.54
CA ASP A 625 9.50 5.11 -14.71
C ASP A 625 8.59 4.08 -15.39
N LEU A 626 7.53 3.61 -14.73
CA LEU A 626 6.63 2.59 -15.26
C LEU A 626 5.19 3.11 -15.27
N LEU A 627 4.53 3.07 -16.43
CA LEU A 627 3.09 3.29 -16.58
C LEU A 627 2.39 1.95 -16.75
N ILE A 628 1.38 1.70 -15.93
CA ILE A 628 0.56 0.48 -15.95
C ILE A 628 -0.86 0.92 -16.32
N ALA A 629 -1.41 0.35 -17.39
CA ALA A 629 -2.79 0.62 -17.80
C ALA A 629 -3.60 -0.70 -17.79
N PRO A 630 -4.16 -1.06 -16.62
CA PRO A 630 -4.91 -2.30 -16.46
C PRO A 630 -6.09 -2.45 -17.43
N VAL A 631 -6.42 -3.70 -17.77
CA VAL A 631 -7.71 -4.00 -18.41
C VAL A 631 -8.79 -3.97 -17.32
N THR A 632 -9.55 -2.88 -17.26
CA THR A 632 -10.54 -2.59 -16.20
C THR A 632 -11.98 -2.95 -16.59
N GLY A 633 -12.19 -3.54 -17.76
CA GLY A 633 -13.50 -3.92 -18.25
C GLY A 633 -13.44 -4.89 -19.44
N PRO A 634 -14.59 -5.46 -19.83
CA PRO A 634 -14.68 -6.41 -20.95
C PRO A 634 -14.61 -5.69 -22.32
N TYR A 635 -13.66 -4.78 -22.50
CA TYR A 635 -13.55 -3.91 -23.66
C TYR A 635 -13.19 -4.71 -24.92
N ARG A 636 -14.18 -4.87 -25.80
CA ARG A 636 -14.06 -5.67 -27.04
C ARG A 636 -13.47 -7.06 -26.80
N LEU A 637 -13.82 -7.62 -25.64
CA LEU A 637 -13.29 -8.88 -25.15
C LEU A 637 -13.58 -10.02 -26.13
N GLN A 638 -12.53 -10.72 -26.52
CA GLN A 638 -12.57 -11.88 -27.40
C GLN A 638 -12.63 -13.17 -26.58
N LYS A 639 -13.04 -14.27 -27.24
CA LYS A 639 -13.15 -15.60 -26.59
C LYS A 639 -11.83 -16.15 -26.05
N ASP A 640 -10.70 -15.71 -26.59
CA ASP A 640 -9.36 -16.08 -26.15
C ASP A 640 -8.86 -15.25 -24.95
N GLY A 641 -9.69 -14.34 -24.42
CA GLY A 641 -9.34 -13.43 -23.32
C GLY A 641 -8.62 -12.15 -23.76
N SER A 642 -8.39 -11.97 -25.05
CA SER A 642 -7.81 -10.74 -25.60
C SER A 642 -8.80 -9.58 -25.51
N ALA A 643 -8.35 -8.42 -25.07
CA ALA A 643 -9.15 -7.19 -24.95
C ALA A 643 -8.52 -6.04 -25.75
N GLN A 644 -9.24 -4.93 -25.91
CA GLN A 644 -8.72 -3.69 -26.47
C GLN A 644 -9.01 -2.54 -25.49
N VAL A 645 -7.96 -1.95 -24.92
CA VAL A 645 -8.11 -0.83 -23.97
C VAL A 645 -8.51 0.42 -24.75
N PRO A 646 -9.70 1.00 -24.52
CA PRO A 646 -10.26 2.02 -25.40
C PRO A 646 -9.55 3.37 -25.28
N HIS A 647 -9.10 3.73 -24.08
CA HIS A 647 -8.46 5.00 -23.76
C HIS A 647 -7.26 4.74 -22.85
N LEU A 648 -6.06 4.86 -23.39
CA LEU A 648 -4.81 4.74 -22.65
C LEU A 648 -4.00 6.00 -22.86
N TYR A 649 -3.80 6.80 -21.82
CA TYR A 649 -3.08 8.06 -21.90
C TYR A 649 -1.60 7.88 -21.55
N LEU A 650 -0.73 8.32 -22.46
CA LEU A 650 0.70 8.40 -22.21
C LEU A 650 1.05 9.85 -21.82
N PRO A 651 1.41 10.13 -20.56
CA PRO A 651 1.63 11.49 -20.09
C PRO A 651 2.97 12.06 -20.57
N ASP A 652 3.14 13.36 -20.37
CA ASP A 652 4.33 14.16 -20.65
C ASP A 652 4.65 14.28 -22.16
N PRO A 653 4.20 15.35 -22.85
CA PRO A 653 4.47 15.58 -24.27
C PRO A 653 5.96 15.80 -24.59
N HIS A 654 6.80 15.99 -23.57
CA HIS A 654 8.25 16.13 -23.71
C HIS A 654 9.01 14.83 -23.46
N SER A 655 8.30 13.73 -23.17
CA SER A 655 8.86 12.40 -22.96
C SER A 655 8.38 11.41 -24.01
N SER A 656 8.83 10.16 -23.87
CA SER A 656 8.41 9.03 -24.68
C SER A 656 8.35 7.77 -23.85
N TRP A 657 7.40 6.90 -24.18
CA TRP A 657 7.05 5.70 -23.47
C TRP A 657 7.28 4.49 -24.36
N THR A 658 8.02 3.51 -23.86
CA THR A 658 8.36 2.28 -24.59
C THR A 658 7.49 1.14 -24.08
N ASP A 659 6.65 0.57 -24.93
CA ASP A 659 5.91 -0.65 -24.61
C ASP A 659 6.92 -1.77 -24.27
N ILE A 660 6.72 -2.37 -23.10
CA ILE A 660 7.64 -3.36 -22.58
C ILE A 660 7.64 -4.64 -23.43
N PHE A 661 6.51 -5.00 -24.05
CA PHE A 661 6.32 -6.24 -24.81
C PHE A 661 6.76 -6.11 -26.26
N THR A 662 6.37 -5.04 -26.95
CA THR A 662 6.71 -4.87 -28.38
C THR A 662 8.02 -4.13 -28.61
N GLY A 663 8.52 -3.42 -27.59
CA GLY A 663 9.66 -2.51 -27.72
C GLY A 663 9.35 -1.24 -28.51
N ARG A 664 8.10 -1.05 -28.96
CA ARG A 664 7.69 0.16 -29.69
C ARG A 664 7.69 1.37 -28.77
N ARG A 665 8.28 2.46 -29.23
CA ARG A 665 8.29 3.75 -28.56
C ARG A 665 7.14 4.63 -29.08
N TYR A 666 6.48 5.32 -28.16
CA TYR A 666 5.42 6.28 -28.38
C TYR A 666 5.81 7.61 -27.73
N ASN A 667 5.47 8.75 -28.33
CA ASN A 667 5.61 10.05 -27.66
C ASN A 667 4.61 10.13 -26.49
N GLY A 668 4.88 10.93 -25.46
CA GLY A 668 3.84 11.26 -24.47
C GLY A 668 2.89 12.35 -24.99
N GLY A 669 1.97 12.82 -24.13
CA GLY A 669 0.93 13.78 -24.47
C GLY A 669 -0.11 13.23 -25.46
N GLN A 670 -0.34 11.91 -25.49
CA GLN A 670 -1.27 11.29 -26.44
C GLN A 670 -2.10 10.18 -25.82
N THR A 671 -3.33 10.02 -26.31
CA THR A 671 -4.19 8.87 -26.00
C THR A 671 -4.09 7.83 -27.11
N LEU A 672 -3.72 6.60 -26.75
CA LEU A 672 -3.80 5.45 -27.63
C LEU A 672 -5.21 4.88 -27.58
N ALA A 673 -5.86 4.76 -28.73
CA ALA A 673 -7.20 4.20 -28.86
C ALA A 673 -7.15 2.69 -29.18
N ASP A 674 -8.07 1.93 -28.58
CA ASP A 674 -8.26 0.49 -28.82
C ASP A 674 -6.95 -0.34 -28.72
N TYR A 675 -6.12 -0.03 -27.72
CA TYR A 675 -4.80 -0.65 -27.56
C TYR A 675 -4.92 -2.17 -27.34
N PRO A 676 -4.27 -3.02 -28.15
CA PRO A 676 -4.36 -4.48 -28.00
C PRO A 676 -3.79 -4.96 -26.67
N ALA A 677 -4.59 -5.71 -25.91
CA ALA A 677 -4.20 -6.34 -24.66
C ALA A 677 -4.54 -7.85 -24.71
N PRO A 678 -3.70 -8.70 -25.32
CA PRO A 678 -3.84 -10.15 -25.24
C PRO A 678 -4.00 -10.64 -23.80
N LEU A 679 -4.57 -11.83 -23.57
CA LEU A 679 -4.75 -12.36 -22.20
C LEU A 679 -3.47 -12.34 -21.37
N ALA A 680 -2.33 -12.68 -21.98
CA ALA A 680 -1.03 -12.70 -21.32
C ALA A 680 -0.41 -11.31 -21.06
N GLN A 681 -1.06 -10.22 -21.45
CA GLN A 681 -0.50 -8.87 -21.43
C GLN A 681 -1.50 -7.85 -20.87
N THR A 682 -1.15 -7.25 -19.75
CA THR A 682 -1.64 -5.92 -19.36
C THR A 682 -0.69 -4.87 -19.95
N PRO A 683 -1.16 -3.78 -20.59
CA PRO A 683 -0.30 -2.73 -21.12
C PRO A 683 0.63 -2.13 -20.05
N ILE A 684 1.94 -2.15 -20.34
CA ILE A 684 2.99 -1.61 -19.49
C ILE A 684 3.97 -0.83 -20.37
N PHE A 685 4.24 0.41 -19.98
CA PHE A 685 5.16 1.28 -20.69
C PHE A 685 6.27 1.74 -19.76
N VAL A 686 7.48 1.81 -20.31
CA VAL A 686 8.66 2.29 -19.59
C VAL A 686 9.06 3.66 -20.13
N ARG A 687 9.22 4.63 -19.23
CA ARG A 687 9.64 5.98 -19.60
C ARG A 687 11.04 5.96 -20.22
N THR A 688 11.24 6.79 -21.24
CA THR A 688 12.57 7.00 -21.84
C THR A 688 13.50 7.64 -20.80
N GLY A 689 14.70 7.09 -20.63
CA GLY A 689 15.64 7.44 -19.56
C GLY A 689 15.52 6.58 -18.29
N ALA A 690 14.51 5.71 -18.18
CA ALA A 690 14.31 4.90 -16.99
C ALA A 690 15.53 4.02 -16.66
N LEU A 691 15.93 4.07 -15.38
CA LEU A 691 16.98 3.25 -14.78
C LEU A 691 16.32 2.31 -13.76
N LEU A 692 15.99 1.08 -14.19
CA LEU A 692 15.26 0.13 -13.36
C LEU A 692 16.22 -0.80 -12.61
N PRO A 693 16.47 -0.59 -11.30
CA PRO A 693 17.24 -1.53 -10.50
C PRO A 693 16.44 -2.80 -10.25
N ARG A 694 17.07 -3.95 -10.47
CA ARG A 694 16.46 -5.27 -10.41
C ARG A 694 17.39 -6.28 -9.77
N VAL A 695 16.82 -7.43 -9.47
CA VAL A 695 17.51 -8.65 -9.07
C VAL A 695 17.01 -9.84 -9.89
N PRO A 696 17.74 -10.98 -9.91
CA PRO A 696 17.23 -12.23 -10.45
C PRO A 696 15.88 -12.65 -9.85
N VAL A 697 15.13 -13.46 -10.60
CA VAL A 697 13.89 -14.07 -10.10
C VAL A 697 14.18 -14.92 -8.87
N HIS A 698 13.33 -14.76 -7.85
CA HIS A 698 13.34 -15.55 -6.63
C HIS A 698 11.91 -15.69 -6.11
N LEU A 699 11.65 -16.71 -5.29
CA LEU A 699 10.28 -17.09 -4.91
C LEU A 699 9.90 -16.62 -3.51
N THR A 700 10.88 -16.53 -2.60
CA THR A 700 10.62 -16.20 -1.19
C THR A 700 11.61 -15.15 -0.70
N PRO A 701 11.28 -14.39 0.34
CA PRO A 701 12.21 -13.45 0.98
C PRO A 701 13.54 -14.09 1.37
N GLY A 702 13.52 -15.34 1.85
CA GLY A 702 14.73 -16.09 2.22
C GLY A 702 15.64 -16.46 1.03
N THR A 703 15.12 -16.39 -0.21
CA THR A 703 15.88 -16.62 -1.45
C THR A 703 16.20 -15.32 -2.19
N TYR A 704 16.01 -14.16 -1.55
CA TYR A 704 16.37 -12.87 -2.12
C TYR A 704 17.89 -12.84 -2.47
N PRO A 705 18.27 -12.56 -3.73
CA PRO A 705 19.66 -12.60 -4.14
C PRO A 705 20.38 -11.33 -3.67
N HIS A 706 21.31 -11.51 -2.74
CA HIS A 706 22.16 -10.42 -2.23
C HIS A 706 23.43 -10.20 -3.07
N ASP A 707 23.80 -11.20 -3.87
CA ASP A 707 25.06 -11.30 -4.61
C ASP A 707 24.98 -10.79 -6.05
N THR A 708 23.81 -10.35 -6.52
CA THR A 708 23.59 -9.95 -7.91
C THR A 708 22.73 -8.71 -7.98
N ARG A 709 23.22 -7.66 -8.65
CA ARG A 709 22.50 -6.43 -8.95
C ARG A 709 22.32 -6.29 -10.46
N ILE A 710 21.10 -6.11 -10.90
CA ILE A 710 20.76 -5.88 -12.30
C ILE A 710 20.31 -4.43 -12.45
N LEU A 711 20.71 -3.76 -13.52
CA LEU A 711 20.18 -2.46 -13.91
C LEU A 711 19.69 -2.57 -15.35
N THR A 712 18.39 -2.36 -15.57
CA THR A 712 17.84 -2.24 -16.92
C THR A 712 17.65 -0.78 -17.28
N TYR A 713 18.39 -0.31 -18.29
CA TYR A 713 18.34 1.04 -18.81
C TYR A 713 17.55 1.11 -20.11
N PHE A 714 16.63 2.08 -20.19
CA PHE A 714 15.88 2.42 -21.39
C PHE A 714 16.39 3.75 -21.94
N PRO A 715 17.29 3.75 -22.94
CA PRO A 715 18.05 4.94 -23.32
C PRO A 715 17.20 6.11 -23.81
N GLY A 716 17.63 7.32 -23.46
CA GLY A 716 16.96 8.57 -23.76
C GLY A 716 17.91 9.76 -23.90
N PRO A 717 17.48 10.82 -24.62
CA PRO A 717 18.34 11.97 -24.93
C PRO A 717 18.61 12.87 -23.72
N GLN A 718 17.86 12.72 -22.63
CA GLN A 718 18.03 13.48 -21.40
C GLN A 718 18.87 12.69 -20.39
N PRO A 719 19.74 13.35 -19.61
CA PRO A 719 20.42 12.73 -18.49
C PRO A 719 19.43 12.06 -17.53
N SER A 720 19.79 10.89 -17.03
CA SER A 720 18.97 10.10 -16.12
C SER A 720 19.73 9.82 -14.83
N GLU A 721 19.03 9.81 -13.69
CA GLU A 721 19.63 9.54 -12.38
C GLU A 721 18.65 8.76 -11.49
N THR A 722 19.16 7.81 -10.72
CA THR A 722 18.42 7.14 -9.64
C THR A 722 19.33 6.90 -8.43
N ALA A 723 18.76 6.80 -7.24
CA ALA A 723 19.46 6.49 -6.00
C ALA A 723 18.83 5.25 -5.36
N VAL A 724 19.46 4.09 -5.59
CA VAL A 724 18.94 2.79 -5.14
C VAL A 724 19.18 2.64 -3.64
N TYR A 725 18.11 2.49 -2.89
CA TYR A 725 18.14 2.29 -1.44
C TYR A 725 18.24 0.80 -1.08
N SER A 726 18.96 0.49 0.00
CA SER A 726 19.09 -0.86 0.55
C SER A 726 19.33 -0.84 2.06
N ASP A 727 18.77 -1.80 2.77
CA ASP A 727 19.03 -2.09 4.18
C ASP A 727 18.87 -3.62 4.41
N ASP A 728 18.82 -4.07 5.67
CA ASP A 728 18.61 -5.48 5.98
C ASP A 728 17.21 -6.02 5.56
N GLY A 729 16.24 -5.13 5.36
CA GLY A 729 14.86 -5.42 4.98
C GLY A 729 13.99 -6.00 6.11
N ALA A 730 14.49 -6.07 7.34
CA ALA A 730 13.92 -6.88 8.41
C ALA A 730 13.83 -6.19 9.77
N THR A 731 14.76 -5.30 10.11
CA THR A 731 14.84 -4.69 11.46
C THR A 731 14.62 -3.18 11.41
N LEU A 732 14.45 -2.55 12.57
CA LEU A 732 14.39 -1.08 12.68
C LEU A 732 15.76 -0.40 12.58
N ALA A 733 16.86 -1.15 12.37
CA ALA A 733 18.21 -0.58 12.34
C ALA A 733 18.42 0.51 11.26
N TYR A 734 17.57 0.54 10.22
CA TYR A 734 17.58 1.61 9.22
C TYR A 734 17.30 2.99 9.82
N GLN A 735 16.54 3.06 10.92
CA GLN A 735 16.25 4.29 11.65
C GLN A 735 17.51 4.84 12.36
N ASP A 736 18.45 3.96 12.68
CA ASP A 736 19.76 4.29 13.25
C ASP A 736 20.85 4.49 12.17
N GLY A 737 20.45 4.62 10.90
CA GLY A 737 21.35 4.84 9.78
C GLY A 737 22.00 3.59 9.20
N GLN A 738 21.64 2.37 9.64
CA GLN A 738 22.11 1.12 9.03
C GLN A 738 21.40 0.85 7.71
N SER A 739 21.80 1.58 6.68
CA SER A 739 21.33 1.45 5.32
C SER A 739 22.43 1.86 4.35
N ALA A 740 22.22 1.63 3.06
CA ALA A 740 23.14 2.01 2.01
C ALA A 740 22.42 2.51 0.76
N THR A 741 23.02 3.47 0.07
CA THR A 741 22.49 4.06 -1.16
C THR A 741 23.52 3.95 -2.29
N THR A 742 23.08 3.55 -3.47
CA THR A 742 23.90 3.52 -4.69
C THR A 742 23.32 4.45 -5.73
N ARG A 743 24.04 5.53 -6.04
CA ARG A 743 23.62 6.51 -7.05
C ARG A 743 24.08 6.08 -8.43
N ILE A 744 23.18 6.10 -9.41
CA ILE A 744 23.41 5.66 -10.78
C ILE A 744 23.01 6.80 -11.71
N ARG A 745 23.86 7.10 -12.70
CA ARG A 745 23.63 8.15 -13.69
C ARG A 745 23.84 7.60 -15.09
N ALA A 746 23.07 8.09 -16.05
CA ALA A 746 23.24 7.76 -17.46
C ALA A 746 23.07 8.99 -18.35
N THR A 747 23.88 9.07 -19.41
CA THR A 747 23.74 10.05 -20.49
C THR A 747 23.90 9.34 -21.83
N ASP A 748 23.08 9.69 -22.81
CA ASP A 748 23.15 9.15 -24.17
C ASP A 748 22.95 10.28 -25.18
N ASP A 749 23.97 10.55 -26.01
CA ASP A 749 23.91 11.55 -27.09
C ASP A 749 23.57 10.93 -28.47
N GLY A 750 23.25 9.64 -28.50
CA GLY A 750 22.96 8.86 -29.71
C GLY A 750 24.18 8.32 -30.44
N ARG A 751 25.40 8.75 -30.07
CA ARG A 751 26.68 8.18 -30.54
C ARG A 751 27.43 7.48 -29.42
N ARG A 752 27.31 8.02 -28.21
CA ARG A 752 27.99 7.56 -27.02
C ARG A 752 27.03 7.57 -25.84
N MET A 753 26.94 6.42 -25.20
CA MET A 753 26.23 6.23 -23.95
C MET A 753 27.24 6.05 -22.81
N ILE A 754 27.04 6.76 -21.71
CA ILE A 754 27.85 6.68 -20.50
C ILE A 754 26.94 6.35 -19.33
N ILE A 755 27.22 5.26 -18.63
CA ILE A 755 26.52 4.87 -17.40
C ILE A 755 27.55 4.86 -16.27
N THR A 756 27.28 5.59 -15.19
CA THR A 756 28.09 5.61 -13.99
C THR A 756 27.31 5.03 -12.83
N VAL A 757 27.81 3.91 -12.28
CA VAL A 757 27.35 3.33 -11.01
C VAL A 757 28.31 3.84 -9.94
N GLY A 758 27.84 4.79 -9.13
CA GLY A 758 28.62 5.38 -8.06
C GLY A 758 28.96 4.37 -6.97
N ALA A 759 30.01 4.66 -6.19
CA ALA A 759 30.30 3.90 -4.98
C ALA A 759 29.09 3.93 -4.03
N THR A 760 28.70 2.76 -3.51
CA THR A 760 27.66 2.63 -2.50
C THR A 760 28.10 3.37 -1.23
N GLN A 761 27.22 4.23 -0.71
CA GLN A 761 27.42 4.98 0.52
C GLN A 761 26.56 4.40 1.65
N GLY A 762 27.13 4.24 2.84
CA GLY A 762 26.46 3.58 3.97
C GLY A 762 26.65 2.06 3.96
N THR A 763 26.34 1.43 5.08
CA THR A 763 26.52 -0.01 5.31
C THR A 763 25.45 -0.56 6.24
N TYR A 764 25.13 -1.85 6.10
CA TYR A 764 24.21 -2.54 7.00
C TYR A 764 24.60 -4.02 7.15
N THR A 765 24.04 -4.67 8.17
CA THR A 765 24.31 -6.09 8.46
C THR A 765 23.79 -7.00 7.33
N GLY A 766 24.63 -7.91 6.84
CA GLY A 766 24.25 -8.83 5.75
C GLY A 766 24.39 -8.24 4.34
N GLN A 767 24.95 -7.04 4.19
CA GLN A 767 25.24 -6.45 2.90
C GLN A 767 26.39 -7.18 2.18
N ASP A 768 26.13 -7.72 0.98
CA ASP A 768 27.19 -8.23 0.12
C ASP A 768 28.10 -7.08 -0.35
N GLN A 769 29.40 -7.25 -0.12
CA GLN A 769 30.43 -6.27 -0.46
C GLN A 769 30.93 -6.40 -1.89
N ASN A 770 30.68 -7.54 -2.56
CA ASN A 770 31.20 -7.83 -3.90
C ASN A 770 30.14 -8.49 -4.81
N PRO A 771 28.93 -7.91 -5.00
CA PRO A 771 27.94 -8.49 -5.87
C PRO A 771 28.39 -8.47 -7.35
N ALA A 772 27.90 -9.41 -8.14
CA ALA A 772 27.87 -9.30 -9.58
C ALA A 772 26.99 -8.10 -9.99
N PHE A 773 27.45 -7.32 -10.95
CA PHE A 773 26.69 -6.24 -11.57
C PHE A 773 26.38 -6.59 -13.02
N ILE A 774 25.10 -6.48 -13.39
CA ILE A 774 24.60 -6.74 -14.75
C ILE A 774 23.90 -5.49 -15.25
N LEU A 775 24.47 -4.82 -16.25
CA LEU A 775 23.79 -3.77 -17.00
C LEU A 775 23.06 -4.39 -18.19
N GLN A 776 21.82 -3.98 -18.41
CA GLN A 776 21.01 -4.32 -19.57
C GLN A 776 20.52 -3.05 -20.24
N VAL A 777 20.87 -2.88 -21.51
CA VAL A 777 20.45 -1.72 -22.29
C VAL A 777 19.43 -2.16 -23.32
N ALA A 778 18.22 -1.60 -23.24
CA ALA A 778 17.11 -1.90 -24.13
C ALA A 778 17.30 -1.24 -25.52
N THR A 779 18.19 -1.80 -26.33
CA THR A 779 18.54 -1.30 -27.68
C THR A 779 18.94 -2.44 -28.61
N ASN A 780 18.59 -2.32 -29.90
CA ASN A 780 18.98 -3.28 -30.93
C ASN A 780 20.20 -2.82 -31.73
N ALA A 781 20.74 -1.63 -31.42
CA ALA A 781 21.94 -1.13 -32.08
C ALA A 781 23.16 -1.93 -31.61
N ARG A 782 23.93 -2.47 -32.56
CA ARG A 782 25.21 -3.10 -32.25
C ARG A 782 26.24 -2.02 -31.95
N PRO A 783 26.89 -2.04 -30.79
CA PRO A 783 27.92 -1.06 -30.46
C PRO A 783 29.22 -1.34 -31.25
N HIS A 784 29.96 -0.28 -31.56
CA HIS A 784 31.34 -0.36 -32.03
C HIS A 784 32.29 -0.80 -30.91
N THR A 785 32.14 -0.24 -29.70
CA THR A 785 32.92 -0.63 -28.53
C THR A 785 32.11 -0.55 -27.25
N VAL A 786 32.42 -1.47 -26.32
CA VAL A 786 31.94 -1.43 -24.93
C VAL A 786 33.18 -1.38 -24.03
N GLN A 787 33.31 -0.32 -23.25
CA GLN A 787 34.43 -0.10 -22.34
C GLN A 787 33.92 0.02 -20.91
N VAL A 788 34.70 -0.51 -19.96
CA VAL A 788 34.38 -0.41 -18.54
C VAL A 788 35.62 0.04 -17.78
N THR A 789 35.43 0.96 -16.85
CA THR A 789 36.43 1.27 -15.82
C THR A 789 35.84 1.03 -14.43
N ALA A 790 36.60 0.37 -13.56
CA ALA A 790 36.28 0.22 -12.14
C ALA A 790 37.34 0.95 -11.31
N GLY A 791 36.93 1.95 -10.53
CA GLY A 791 37.85 2.78 -9.75
C GLY A 791 38.87 3.52 -10.63
N GLY A 792 38.44 3.94 -11.82
CA GLY A 792 39.30 4.58 -12.83
C GLY A 792 40.26 3.64 -13.58
N ARG A 793 40.24 2.32 -13.31
CA ARG A 793 41.08 1.34 -14.00
C ARG A 793 40.29 0.59 -15.08
N PRO A 794 40.82 0.42 -16.30
CA PRO A 794 40.15 -0.36 -17.34
C PRO A 794 39.91 -1.81 -16.93
N THR A 795 38.67 -2.29 -17.13
CA THR A 795 38.26 -3.68 -16.98
C THR A 795 38.18 -4.32 -18.37
N LYS A 796 38.93 -5.41 -18.57
CA LYS A 796 38.92 -6.12 -19.86
C LYS A 796 37.61 -6.89 -20.03
N LEU A 797 36.81 -6.48 -21.01
CA LEU A 797 35.60 -7.20 -21.42
C LEU A 797 35.86 -8.12 -22.62
N ARG A 798 35.20 -9.27 -22.64
CA ARG A 798 35.11 -10.15 -23.81
C ARG A 798 33.72 -10.04 -24.44
N GLU A 799 33.63 -9.93 -25.76
CA GLU A 799 32.35 -10.15 -26.46
C GLU A 799 32.00 -11.65 -26.40
N ALA A 800 30.79 -11.96 -25.95
CA ALA A 800 30.25 -13.31 -25.86
C ALA A 800 28.99 -13.47 -26.71
N LEU A 801 28.68 -14.72 -27.10
CA LEU A 801 27.44 -15.05 -27.81
C LEU A 801 26.21 -14.92 -26.91
N GLN A 802 26.39 -15.13 -25.61
CA GLN A 802 25.39 -15.02 -24.56
C GLN A 802 26.06 -14.50 -23.28
N PRO A 803 25.33 -13.82 -22.39
CA PRO A 803 25.87 -13.36 -21.11
C PRO A 803 26.47 -14.50 -20.29
N ASN A 804 27.67 -14.31 -19.75
CA ASN A 804 28.33 -15.30 -18.88
C ASN A 804 28.49 -14.74 -17.46
N PRO A 805 27.89 -15.36 -16.42
CA PRO A 805 27.97 -14.84 -15.05
C PRO A 805 29.38 -14.95 -14.42
N THR A 806 30.29 -15.75 -14.99
CA THR A 806 31.59 -16.08 -14.38
C THR A 806 32.75 -15.19 -14.81
N GLY A 807 32.56 -14.32 -15.81
CA GLY A 807 33.63 -13.48 -16.34
C GLY A 807 33.13 -12.11 -16.78
N ALA A 808 34.03 -11.13 -16.88
CA ALA A 808 33.67 -9.81 -17.38
C ALA A 808 33.42 -9.87 -18.91
N ASN A 809 32.18 -9.67 -19.35
CA ASN A 809 31.80 -9.80 -20.76
C ASN A 809 30.66 -8.85 -21.16
N TRP A 810 30.45 -8.73 -22.47
CA TRP A 810 29.24 -8.15 -23.03
C TRP A 810 28.69 -9.02 -24.17
N ALA A 811 27.37 -8.99 -24.37
CA ALA A 811 26.69 -9.69 -25.44
C ALA A 811 25.56 -8.82 -26.00
N LEU A 812 25.32 -8.91 -27.31
CA LEU A 812 24.12 -8.39 -27.99
C LEU A 812 23.22 -9.58 -28.32
N GLY A 813 22.00 -9.59 -27.78
CA GLY A 813 21.08 -10.73 -27.93
C GLY A 813 19.85 -10.55 -27.06
N GLU A 814 19.22 -11.66 -26.67
CA GLU A 814 18.17 -11.59 -25.66
C GLU A 814 18.72 -11.05 -24.34
N LEU A 815 17.99 -10.12 -23.73
CA LEU A 815 18.31 -9.64 -22.39
C LEU A 815 18.16 -10.83 -21.43
N SER A 816 19.29 -11.31 -20.89
CA SER A 816 19.28 -12.31 -19.82
C SER A 816 18.40 -11.82 -18.67
N GLU A 817 17.73 -12.70 -17.91
CA GLU A 817 16.90 -12.25 -16.77
C GLU A 817 15.83 -11.20 -17.16
N TRP A 818 15.36 -11.23 -18.42
CA TRP A 818 14.25 -10.39 -18.85
C TRP A 818 12.95 -10.87 -18.17
N PRO A 819 12.30 -10.03 -17.34
CA PRO A 819 11.29 -10.52 -16.40
C PRO A 819 10.03 -11.14 -17.02
N LEU A 820 9.71 -10.75 -18.26
CA LEU A 820 8.54 -11.23 -18.98
C LEU A 820 8.93 -12.03 -20.23
N ALA A 821 10.13 -12.63 -20.25
CA ALA A 821 10.63 -13.41 -21.39
C ALA A 821 9.71 -14.58 -21.79
N ALA A 822 9.02 -15.18 -20.82
CA ALA A 822 8.04 -16.22 -21.07
C ALA A 822 6.81 -15.74 -21.87
N ILE A 823 6.53 -14.42 -21.85
CA ILE A 823 5.43 -13.77 -22.57
C ILE A 823 5.94 -13.11 -23.86
N ALA A 824 7.00 -12.30 -23.74
CA ALA A 824 7.63 -11.61 -24.87
C ALA A 824 9.13 -11.44 -24.59
N PRO A 825 10.02 -12.13 -25.32
CA PRO A 825 11.46 -11.93 -25.19
C PRO A 825 11.86 -10.53 -25.66
N ARG A 826 12.93 -9.99 -25.08
CA ARG A 826 13.46 -8.68 -25.44
C ARG A 826 14.92 -8.78 -25.80
N THR A 827 15.32 -8.07 -26.83
CA THR A 827 16.71 -7.98 -27.26
C THR A 827 17.37 -6.70 -26.77
N GLY A 828 18.68 -6.76 -26.55
CA GLY A 828 19.44 -5.69 -25.93
C GLY A 828 20.93 -6.01 -25.82
N ILE A 829 21.65 -5.08 -25.20
CA ILE A 829 23.04 -5.29 -24.81
C ILE A 829 23.06 -5.66 -23.33
N THR A 830 23.71 -6.76 -22.99
CA THR A 830 24.01 -7.13 -21.60
C THR A 830 25.50 -6.96 -21.35
N VAL A 831 25.88 -6.26 -20.28
CA VAL A 831 27.25 -6.19 -19.76
C VAL A 831 27.26 -6.84 -18.38
N THR A 832 28.11 -7.84 -18.19
CA THR A 832 28.25 -8.58 -16.92
C THR A 832 29.62 -8.30 -16.31
N LEU A 833 29.61 -7.85 -15.06
CA LEU A 833 30.78 -7.55 -14.24
C LEU A 833 30.69 -8.37 -12.94
N PRO A 834 31.39 -9.51 -12.82
CA PRO A 834 31.34 -10.31 -11.60
C PRO A 834 32.14 -9.66 -10.46
N ASN A 835 31.77 -9.96 -9.21
CA ASN A 835 32.53 -9.64 -8.00
C ASN A 835 32.96 -8.17 -7.89
N GLN A 836 32.01 -7.24 -8.09
CA GLN A 836 32.32 -5.82 -8.05
C GLN A 836 32.24 -5.28 -6.63
N ALA A 837 33.36 -4.76 -6.12
CA ALA A 837 33.38 -4.09 -4.83
C ALA A 837 32.40 -2.91 -4.82
N ILE A 838 31.41 -2.91 -3.93
CA ILE A 838 30.36 -1.88 -3.89
C ILE A 838 30.91 -0.47 -3.62
N THR A 839 32.09 -0.37 -3.02
CA THR A 839 32.80 0.89 -2.75
C THR A 839 33.53 1.45 -3.97
N THR A 840 33.49 0.75 -5.09
CA THR A 840 34.19 1.13 -6.32
C THR A 840 33.20 1.65 -7.34
N GLU A 841 33.38 2.90 -7.76
CA GLU A 841 32.64 3.46 -8.89
C GLU A 841 32.96 2.69 -10.18
N GLN A 842 31.91 2.40 -10.95
CA GLN A 842 32.01 1.78 -12.26
C GLN A 842 31.48 2.75 -13.32
N THR A 843 32.24 2.92 -14.39
CA THR A 843 31.79 3.67 -15.57
C THR A 843 31.79 2.73 -16.77
N ILE A 844 30.65 2.66 -17.45
CA ILE A 844 30.43 1.86 -18.65
C ILE A 844 30.20 2.82 -19.80
N ILE A 845 30.99 2.70 -20.87
CA ILE A 845 30.90 3.52 -22.08
C ILE A 845 30.56 2.61 -23.25
N ILE A 846 29.49 2.93 -23.96
CA ILE A 846 29.05 2.22 -25.16
C ILE A 846 29.06 3.21 -26.32
N ASP A 847 29.91 2.97 -27.31
CA ASP A 847 30.01 3.77 -28.54
C ASP A 847 29.28 3.04 -29.68
N TYR A 848 28.42 3.75 -30.43
CA TYR A 848 27.58 3.24 -31.52
C TYR A 848 28.03 3.70 -32.91
#